data_AF-A0A9E1RNE0-F1
#
_entry.id   AF-A0A9E1RNE0-F1
#
_cell.length_a   1.000
_cell.length_b   1.000
_cell.length_c   1.000
_cell.angle_alpha   90.00
_cell.angle_beta   90.00
_cell.angle_gamma   90.00
#
_symmetry.space_group_name_H-M   'P 1'
#
loop_
_entity.id
_entity.type
_entity.pdbx_description
1 polymer ?
#
loop_
_entity_poly.entity_id
_entity_poly.type
_entity_poly.pdbx_seq_one_letter_code
_entity_poly.pdbx_strand_id
1 'polypeptide(L)'
;METQADTRAPMKTRDPSEVPCTFISDAADLPLLDQALRSAVRVAIDTETPIDGPMAQRLRVASIATRDAYGVELAFVVDARDVDPTRMAALLVGVTADAWNANFDARVMDRAVWESTDTTHDLTWWDAQLADALLFQGRSGFSWYHGLAWATEHYLGIKADGKGTVQLSYTATDDLTHEQVAYAAADAVETLWVGDAIRVQIAKAGLERICDVENRARPFLDQMERTGLPFDWPGWQAELEQIDQQHRSALTQLADLTGGGQGTLFDDVVEPTWNPASDVQVRRALNDWAEPQVRAWTKNRHGRARLLVEGDSVNAGVLREIGGTLCHTLLDFRNCAKILTTYGESIHDHIDDDGRMRPQYLQVVGTNTGRLASRNPNAQNFSPRMKPYFRPKTDDRVFVHADLSQAELRFLAQVSNDGPLRAAFARGEDVHVSTAASMFRFDATELKVQDPARFKELRQIAKALNFGIAYGTGAAALARSLTGNGTPTTLDQGHDLLDKYRQAYPGTAAWAEERIAEIEHVRNTVPGAIDWPSTLRLANNFGDINRVRREFRKTRNRWPAAEEIADILHSPGGGPTEDQVAMVQWVLGYSATVALRPNGEPFTFSSFTVAGRRQQFNLHVDRLFLLAVIDAVGGSSQPLITLRTQFAEEHHLVLHRRGEPLTESELARQFEERALRRKYLEAVSDTCGEEIAHAYLTRAAKERVSSMVNAWRNAPIQGGVADIMLAAYAELHRRLAAIPSAWPVQTVHDSVVIECDRADAAQVVNEVRESLETASLEFCPDVTPKADVDIRTSLADADIVEEDTDARDEGVAGTGAGEAVMFDPIDDDRHPAERAEEPVQLQLGIG
;
A
#
# COMPACT_ATOMS: atom_id res chain seq x y z
N MET A 1 -3.89 36.95 -16.62
CA MET A 1 -3.36 38.00 -15.74
C MET A 1 -1.86 37.82 -15.69
N GLU A 2 -1.12 38.91 -15.87
CA GLU A 2 0.33 38.98 -15.98
C GLU A 2 1.04 38.24 -14.84
N THR A 3 2.15 37.61 -15.20
CA THR A 3 3.18 37.03 -14.33
C THR A 3 3.53 37.99 -13.19
N GLN A 4 3.02 37.72 -11.98
CA GLN A 4 3.68 38.19 -10.77
C GLN A 4 4.91 37.32 -10.57
N ALA A 5 6.06 37.87 -10.93
CA ALA A 5 7.32 37.46 -10.35
C ALA A 5 7.17 37.46 -8.83
N ASP A 6 7.51 36.33 -8.21
CA ASP A 6 7.57 36.14 -6.77
C ASP A 6 8.48 37.21 -6.16
N THR A 7 7.87 38.28 -5.67
CA THR A 7 8.53 39.34 -4.89
C THR A 7 8.32 39.05 -3.42
N ARG A 8 8.71 37.84 -2.98
CA ARG A 8 9.08 37.64 -1.58
C ARG A 8 10.29 38.54 -1.31
N ALA A 9 10.09 39.59 -0.52
CA ALA A 9 11.18 40.24 0.17
C ALA A 9 12.04 39.14 0.85
N PRO A 10 13.38 39.22 0.83
CA PRO A 10 14.21 38.21 1.46
C PRO A 10 13.81 38.14 2.94
N MET A 11 13.13 37.05 3.32
CA MET A 11 13.05 36.67 4.73
C MET A 11 14.50 36.64 5.21
N LYS A 12 14.79 37.30 6.35
CA LYS A 12 16.03 36.99 7.06
C LYS A 12 16.09 35.48 7.17
N THR A 13 17.07 34.88 6.52
CA THR A 13 17.33 33.44 6.60
C THR A 13 17.55 33.14 8.07
N ARG A 14 16.59 32.48 8.72
CA ARG A 14 16.74 31.99 10.09
C ARG A 14 17.86 30.96 10.08
N ASP A 15 18.72 30.99 11.08
CA ASP A 15 19.81 30.04 11.25
C ASP A 15 19.60 29.29 12.58
N PRO A 16 19.50 27.95 12.59
CA PRO A 16 19.32 27.18 13.82
C PRO A 16 20.38 27.45 14.89
N SER A 17 21.60 27.82 14.48
CA SER A 17 22.70 28.14 15.40
C SER A 17 22.50 29.45 16.18
N GLU A 18 21.55 30.30 15.77
CA GLU A 18 21.18 31.52 16.50
C GLU A 18 20.22 31.24 17.68
N VAL A 19 19.61 30.05 17.75
CA VAL A 19 18.76 29.66 18.87
C VAL A 19 19.63 29.34 20.10
N PRO A 20 19.40 30.00 21.25
CA PRO A 20 20.18 29.72 22.46
C PRO A 20 20.08 28.25 22.87
N CYS A 21 21.24 27.58 22.95
CA CYS A 21 21.34 26.17 23.34
C CYS A 21 21.95 26.03 24.74
N THR A 22 21.29 25.27 25.61
CA THR A 22 21.81 24.86 26.93
C THR A 22 22.27 23.41 26.86
N PHE A 23 23.57 23.17 27.04
CA PHE A 23 24.13 21.83 27.17
C PHE A 23 24.01 21.34 28.62
N ILE A 24 23.31 20.22 28.83
CA ILE A 24 23.03 19.64 30.14
C ILE A 24 23.86 18.35 30.29
N SER A 25 24.97 18.45 31.01
CA SER A 25 25.79 17.31 31.45
C SER A 25 25.75 17.09 32.97
N ASP A 26 25.00 17.92 33.71
CA ASP A 26 24.70 17.73 35.13
C ASP A 26 23.18 17.75 35.35
N ALA A 27 22.68 16.78 36.10
CA ALA A 27 21.26 16.70 36.47
C ALA A 27 20.77 17.94 37.24
N ALA A 28 21.67 18.73 37.85
CA ALA A 28 21.36 20.00 38.50
C ALA A 28 20.76 21.05 37.54
N ASP A 29 21.01 20.92 36.23
CA ASP A 29 20.52 21.86 35.21
C ASP A 29 19.17 21.43 34.58
N LEU A 30 18.68 20.22 34.85
CA LEU A 30 17.36 19.76 34.40
C LEU A 30 16.18 20.66 34.79
N PRO A 31 16.17 21.39 35.93
CA PRO A 31 15.10 22.34 36.23
C PRO A 31 14.95 23.47 35.19
N LEU A 32 16.01 23.81 34.45
CA LEU A 32 15.92 24.79 33.35
C LEU A 32 15.09 24.24 32.19
N LEU A 33 15.29 22.96 31.86
CA LEU A 33 14.51 22.25 30.85
C LEU A 33 13.05 22.11 31.28
N ASP A 34 12.79 21.74 32.55
CA ASP A 34 11.41 21.66 33.08
C ASP A 34 10.69 23.01 32.92
N GLN A 35 11.33 24.11 33.34
CA GLN A 35 10.74 25.44 33.20
C GLN A 35 10.40 25.77 31.75
N ALA A 36 11.28 25.47 30.80
CA ALA A 36 11.03 25.67 29.39
C ALA A 36 9.84 24.84 28.89
N LEU A 37 9.84 23.53 29.19
CA LEU A 37 8.76 22.60 28.84
C LEU A 37 7.39 23.05 29.37
N ARG A 38 7.29 23.51 30.63
CA ARG A 38 6.02 23.98 31.21
C ARG A 38 5.49 25.26 30.57
N SER A 39 6.36 26.07 29.96
CA SER A 39 5.97 27.31 29.26
C SER A 39 5.78 27.14 27.76
N ALA A 40 6.18 25.99 27.22
CA ALA A 40 6.20 25.73 25.78
C ALA A 40 4.78 25.54 25.22
N VAL A 41 4.55 26.11 24.04
CA VAL A 41 3.38 25.82 23.19
C VAL A 41 3.75 24.90 22.02
N ARG A 42 5.04 24.76 21.74
CA ARG A 42 5.63 23.78 20.82
C ARG A 42 6.87 23.20 21.45
N VAL A 43 7.02 21.89 21.31
CA VAL A 43 8.21 21.15 21.70
C VAL A 43 8.59 20.27 20.52
N ALA A 44 9.87 20.17 20.21
CA ALA A 44 10.40 19.15 19.32
C ALA A 44 11.48 18.37 20.05
N ILE A 45 11.53 17.06 19.82
CA ILE A 45 12.52 16.16 20.41
C ILE A 45 13.18 15.37 19.30
N ASP A 46 14.49 15.24 19.39
CA ASP A 46 15.31 14.40 18.53
C ASP A 46 16.33 13.62 19.39
N THR A 47 16.75 12.45 18.92
CA THR A 47 17.63 11.54 19.66
C THR A 47 18.80 11.05 18.84
N GLU A 48 19.95 10.94 19.50
CA GLU A 48 21.17 10.41 18.91
C GLU A 48 21.58 9.12 19.60
N THR A 49 22.09 8.17 18.82
CA THR A 49 22.55 6.88 19.31
C THR A 49 24.00 6.62 18.90
N PRO A 50 24.77 5.83 19.68
CA PRO A 50 26.14 5.49 19.31
C PRO A 50 26.21 4.69 18.00
N ILE A 51 27.21 4.97 17.16
CA ILE A 51 27.36 4.32 15.84
C ILE A 51 27.66 2.81 15.92
N ASP A 52 28.44 2.37 16.92
CA ASP A 52 28.94 0.99 17.00
C ASP A 52 28.94 0.44 18.43
N GLY A 53 28.97 -0.89 18.52
CA GLY A 53 29.16 -1.66 19.76
C GLY A 53 27.86 -2.17 20.40
N PRO A 54 27.95 -2.89 21.54
CA PRO A 54 26.78 -3.46 22.23
C PRO A 54 25.80 -2.42 22.80
N MET A 55 26.10 -1.12 22.66
CA MET A 55 25.24 0.00 23.04
C MET A 55 24.68 0.76 21.82
N ALA A 56 24.92 0.29 20.59
CA ALA A 56 24.25 0.82 19.41
C ALA A 56 22.73 0.78 19.64
N GLN A 57 22.04 1.87 19.31
CA GLN A 57 20.62 2.12 19.62
C GLN A 57 20.24 2.50 21.06
N ARG A 58 21.20 2.67 21.99
CA ARG A 58 20.90 3.32 23.29
C ARG A 58 20.95 4.83 23.13
N LEU A 59 20.17 5.55 23.94
CA LEU A 59 20.19 7.01 23.97
C LEU A 59 21.59 7.50 24.36
N ARG A 60 22.20 8.33 23.50
CA ARG A 60 23.44 9.07 23.79
C ARG A 60 23.14 10.54 24.05
N VAL A 61 22.25 11.12 23.25
CA VAL A 61 21.83 12.52 23.37
C VAL A 61 20.31 12.58 23.19
N ALA A 62 19.64 13.35 24.03
CA ALA A 62 18.30 13.85 23.77
C ALA A 62 18.40 15.37 23.53
N SER A 63 18.01 15.83 22.34
CA SER A 63 17.91 17.25 22.03
C SER A 63 16.45 17.68 22.07
N ILE A 64 16.17 18.79 22.73
CA ILE A 64 14.82 19.34 22.89
C ILE A 64 14.82 20.80 22.46
N ALA A 65 13.98 21.14 21.50
CA ALA A 65 13.67 22.52 21.15
C ALA A 65 12.30 22.90 21.70
N THR A 66 12.17 24.12 22.25
CA THR A 66 10.91 24.63 22.78
C THR A 66 10.60 25.98 22.17
N ARG A 67 9.32 26.30 22.00
CA ARG A 67 8.84 27.66 21.72
C ARG A 67 7.71 28.01 22.67
N ASP A 68 7.81 29.15 23.34
CA ASP A 68 6.76 29.65 24.24
C ASP A 68 5.68 30.47 23.50
N ALA A 69 4.66 30.91 24.23
CA ALA A 69 3.56 31.70 23.68
C ALA A 69 3.97 33.11 23.17
N TYR A 70 5.16 33.59 23.53
CA TYR A 70 5.73 34.86 23.09
C TYR A 70 6.66 34.69 21.88
N GLY A 71 6.88 33.45 21.43
CA GLY A 71 7.76 33.12 20.30
C GLY A 71 9.23 33.01 20.68
N VAL A 72 9.57 32.94 21.97
CA VAL A 72 10.94 32.69 22.43
C VAL A 72 11.26 31.22 22.19
N GLU A 73 12.36 30.97 21.49
CA GLU A 73 12.85 29.64 21.15
C GLU A 73 14.10 29.32 21.97
N LEU A 74 14.16 28.12 22.54
CA LEU A 74 15.31 27.61 23.29
C LEU A 74 15.59 26.17 22.87
N ALA A 75 16.87 25.81 22.81
CA ALA A 75 17.34 24.45 22.61
C ALA A 75 18.04 23.90 23.86
N PHE A 76 17.92 22.61 24.07
CA PHE A 76 18.56 21.87 25.16
C PHE A 76 19.17 20.60 24.59
N VAL A 77 20.37 20.26 25.03
CA VAL A 77 21.06 19.03 24.64
C VAL A 77 21.45 18.29 25.92
N VAL A 78 20.79 17.17 26.18
CA VAL A 78 21.02 16.35 27.38
C VAL A 78 21.98 15.23 27.03
N ASP A 79 23.12 15.19 27.71
CA ASP A 79 24.09 14.12 27.63
C ASP A 79 23.62 12.92 28.48
N ALA A 80 23.13 11.86 27.84
CA ALA A 80 22.61 10.66 28.51
C ALA A 80 23.69 9.77 29.16
N ARG A 81 24.98 10.04 28.89
CA ARG A 81 26.11 9.38 29.57
C ARG A 81 26.31 10.02 30.96
N ASP A 82 26.17 11.34 31.04
CA ASP A 82 26.45 12.10 32.27
C ASP A 82 25.18 12.34 33.11
N VAL A 83 24.02 12.36 32.48
CA VAL A 83 22.70 12.51 33.13
C VAL A 83 21.88 11.25 32.93
N ASP A 84 21.49 10.63 34.05
CA ASP A 84 20.56 9.49 34.08
C ASP A 84 19.24 9.85 33.36
N PRO A 85 18.93 9.23 32.20
CA PRO A 85 17.79 9.60 31.38
C PRO A 85 16.43 9.39 32.07
N THR A 86 16.36 8.48 33.06
CA THR A 86 15.11 8.22 33.81
C THR A 86 14.60 9.45 34.55
N ARG A 87 15.48 10.42 34.83
CA ARG A 87 15.13 11.71 35.44
C ARG A 87 14.28 12.59 34.53
N MET A 88 14.32 12.36 33.21
CA MET A 88 13.50 13.09 32.25
C MET A 88 12.04 12.64 32.24
N ALA A 89 11.71 11.44 32.78
CA ALA A 89 10.37 10.87 32.70
C ALA A 89 9.31 11.82 33.29
N ALA A 90 9.56 12.38 34.48
CA ALA A 90 8.65 13.32 35.13
C ALA A 90 8.54 14.68 34.40
N LEU A 91 9.59 15.08 33.67
CA LEU A 91 9.62 16.32 32.91
C LEU A 91 8.73 16.23 31.67
N LEU A 92 8.70 15.05 31.05
CA LEU A 92 8.01 14.79 29.78
C LEU A 92 6.53 14.41 29.93
N VAL A 93 6.03 14.22 31.16
CA VAL A 93 4.60 13.99 31.42
C VAL A 93 3.74 15.14 30.87
N GLY A 94 2.76 14.80 30.05
CA GLY A 94 1.81 15.71 29.43
C GLY A 94 2.39 16.51 28.27
N VAL A 95 3.59 16.18 27.79
CA VAL A 95 4.23 16.87 26.67
C VAL A 95 3.73 16.28 25.35
N THR A 96 3.48 17.15 24.37
CA THR A 96 3.34 16.77 22.96
C THR A 96 4.56 17.28 22.21
N ALA A 97 5.36 16.36 21.67
CA ALA A 97 6.59 16.67 20.95
C ALA A 97 6.45 16.40 19.45
N ASP A 98 6.86 17.36 18.64
CA ASP A 98 7.11 17.17 17.22
C ASP A 98 8.42 16.36 17.04
N ALA A 99 8.43 15.40 16.12
CA ALA A 99 9.62 14.65 15.74
C ALA A 99 9.65 14.36 14.24
N TRP A 100 10.84 14.16 13.68
CA TRP A 100 11.01 13.74 12.29
C TRP A 100 11.31 12.25 12.24
N ASN A 101 10.29 11.41 11.93
CA ASN A 101 10.31 9.95 12.15
C ASN A 101 10.16 9.58 13.64
N ALA A 102 9.07 10.04 14.25
CA ALA A 102 8.80 9.91 15.68
C ALA A 102 8.91 8.48 16.24
N ASN A 103 8.69 7.44 15.43
CA ASN A 103 8.89 6.07 15.90
C ASN A 103 10.30 5.83 16.41
N PHE A 104 11.32 6.33 15.70
CA PHE A 104 12.70 6.09 16.09
C PHE A 104 12.99 6.72 17.47
N ASP A 105 12.68 8.00 17.62
CA ASP A 105 12.87 8.75 18.86
C ASP A 105 12.05 8.16 20.01
N ALA A 106 10.79 7.78 19.74
CA ALA A 106 9.97 7.07 20.71
C ALA A 106 10.66 5.78 21.18
N ARG A 107 11.20 4.94 20.28
CA ARG A 107 11.89 3.69 20.67
C ARG A 107 13.09 3.94 21.57
N VAL A 108 13.87 4.95 21.24
CA VAL A 108 15.06 5.31 22.00
C VAL A 108 14.66 5.84 23.38
N MET A 109 13.66 6.72 23.43
CA MET A 109 13.17 7.34 24.66
C MET A 109 12.46 6.34 25.58
N ASP A 110 11.58 5.47 25.07
CA ASP A 110 10.88 4.44 25.85
C ASP A 110 11.86 3.57 26.64
N ARG A 111 12.91 3.10 25.96
CA ARG A 111 13.94 2.23 26.53
C ARG A 111 14.82 2.96 27.53
N ALA A 112 15.15 4.21 27.29
CA ALA A 112 16.10 4.96 28.10
C ALA A 112 15.46 5.70 29.28
N VAL A 113 14.31 6.32 29.05
CA VAL A 113 13.62 7.20 30.01
C VAL A 113 12.62 6.43 30.87
N TRP A 114 11.89 5.48 30.29
CA TRP A 114 10.89 4.68 31.02
C TRP A 114 11.34 3.24 31.31
N GLU A 115 12.52 2.85 30.80
CA GLU A 115 13.03 1.47 30.89
C GLU A 115 11.98 0.43 30.46
N SER A 116 11.17 0.80 29.47
CA SER A 116 10.02 0.03 29.00
C SER A 116 10.01 -0.07 27.48
N THR A 117 9.28 -1.06 26.97
CA THR A 117 8.94 -1.15 25.55
C THR A 117 7.49 -0.75 25.27
N ASP A 118 6.75 -0.38 26.32
CA ASP A 118 5.37 0.10 26.26
C ASP A 118 5.30 1.56 25.80
N THR A 119 4.29 1.88 25.00
CA THR A 119 4.00 3.22 24.47
C THR A 119 2.91 3.97 25.25
N THR A 120 2.42 3.43 26.38
CA THR A 120 1.32 4.01 27.19
C THR A 120 1.72 5.14 28.15
N HIS A 121 2.94 5.66 28.05
CA HIS A 121 3.37 6.80 28.88
C HIS A 121 2.81 8.13 28.34
N ASP A 122 2.87 9.17 29.18
CA ASP A 122 2.21 10.47 28.94
C ASP A 122 3.06 11.45 28.09
N LEU A 123 3.94 10.92 27.22
CA LEU A 123 4.60 11.69 26.16
C LEU A 123 3.91 11.36 24.83
N THR A 124 3.36 12.38 24.18
CA THR A 124 2.69 12.23 22.89
C THR A 124 3.55 12.75 21.77
N TRP A 125 3.51 12.07 20.62
CA TRP A 125 4.31 12.42 19.46
C TRP A 125 3.45 12.96 18.32
N TRP A 126 3.96 13.96 17.62
CA TRP A 126 3.48 14.36 16.30
C TRP A 126 4.60 14.17 15.29
N ASP A 127 4.43 13.21 14.39
CA ASP A 127 5.41 12.88 13.36
C ASP A 127 5.26 13.81 12.16
N ALA A 128 6.18 14.77 12.07
CA ALA A 128 6.26 15.73 10.98
C ALA A 128 6.59 15.05 9.64
N GLN A 129 7.36 13.96 9.65
CA GLN A 129 7.69 13.20 8.46
C GLN A 129 6.47 12.42 7.93
N LEU A 130 5.62 11.93 8.83
CA LEU A 130 4.33 11.32 8.47
C LEU A 130 3.38 12.34 7.85
N ALA A 131 3.28 13.53 8.44
CA ALA A 131 2.50 14.63 7.89
C ALA A 131 3.03 15.10 6.53
N ASP A 132 4.36 15.16 6.36
CA ASP A 132 5.00 15.42 5.07
C ASP A 132 4.57 14.38 4.03
N ALA A 133 4.72 13.09 4.33
CA ALA A 133 4.34 12.01 3.41
C ALA A 133 2.88 12.12 2.95
N LEU A 134 1.98 12.55 3.83
CA LEU A 134 0.55 12.71 3.54
C LEU A 134 0.29 13.80 2.49
N LEU A 135 1.12 14.86 2.44
CA LEU A 135 1.07 15.89 1.40
C LEU A 135 1.44 15.35 0.01
N PHE A 136 2.20 14.27 -0.06
CA PHE A 136 2.67 13.66 -1.31
C PHE A 136 1.99 12.31 -1.62
N GLN A 137 1.05 11.85 -0.78
CA GLN A 137 0.37 10.56 -0.96
C GLN A 137 -0.26 10.45 -2.35
N GLY A 138 0.09 9.39 -3.08
CA GLY A 138 -0.38 9.14 -4.43
C GLY A 138 0.33 9.93 -5.53
N ARG A 139 1.35 10.77 -5.25
CA ARG A 139 2.18 11.36 -6.33
C ARG A 139 3.10 10.31 -6.96
N SER A 140 3.39 10.48 -8.25
CA SER A 140 4.23 9.56 -9.02
C SER A 140 5.63 9.45 -8.43
N GLY A 141 6.19 8.23 -8.45
CA GLY A 141 7.54 7.95 -7.95
C GLY A 141 7.54 7.58 -6.46
N PHE A 142 8.08 6.40 -6.16
CA PHE A 142 8.28 5.91 -4.80
C PHE A 142 9.46 6.64 -4.15
N SER A 143 9.32 7.93 -3.91
CA SER A 143 10.19 8.64 -2.98
C SER A 143 9.55 8.53 -1.61
N TRP A 144 10.05 7.55 -0.86
CA TRP A 144 9.83 7.34 0.56
C TRP A 144 9.98 8.64 1.34
N TYR A 145 9.40 8.66 2.54
CA TYR A 145 9.59 9.66 3.59
C TYR A 145 10.84 10.52 3.38
N HIS A 146 10.64 11.81 3.15
CA HIS A 146 11.75 12.72 2.95
C HIS A 146 12.60 12.79 4.23
N GLY A 147 13.90 13.03 4.09
CA GLY A 147 14.78 13.30 5.23
C GLY A 147 14.61 14.73 5.73
N LEU A 148 14.94 14.99 6.99
CA LEU A 148 14.82 16.32 7.60
C LEU A 148 15.60 17.37 6.80
N ALA A 149 16.82 17.06 6.34
CA ALA A 149 17.62 17.93 5.49
C ALA A 149 16.89 18.40 4.22
N TRP A 150 16.18 17.48 3.55
CA TRP A 150 15.36 17.84 2.39
C TRP A 150 14.21 18.76 2.79
N ALA A 151 13.54 18.47 3.91
CA ALA A 151 12.39 19.24 4.36
C ALA A 151 12.78 20.65 4.85
N THR A 152 13.91 20.78 5.55
CA THR A 152 14.52 22.05 5.94
C THR A 152 14.79 22.91 4.71
N GLU A 153 15.42 22.36 3.67
CA GLU A 153 15.67 23.09 2.42
C GLU A 153 14.36 23.42 1.69
N HIS A 154 13.45 22.44 1.56
CA HIS A 154 12.22 22.58 0.81
C HIS A 154 11.24 23.58 1.42
N TYR A 155 11.00 23.50 2.73
CA TYR A 155 10.01 24.31 3.43
C TYR A 155 10.56 25.63 3.97
N LEU A 156 11.84 25.67 4.35
CA LEU A 156 12.44 26.83 5.00
C LEU A 156 13.46 27.57 4.10
N GLY A 157 13.94 26.93 3.02
CA GLY A 157 15.00 27.50 2.18
C GLY A 157 16.37 27.54 2.85
N ILE A 158 16.57 26.77 3.92
CA ILE A 158 17.82 26.69 4.68
C ILE A 158 18.62 25.49 4.16
N LYS A 159 19.87 25.70 3.74
CA LYS A 159 20.73 24.61 3.29
C LYS A 159 21.24 23.80 4.47
N ALA A 160 20.93 22.50 4.48
CA ALA A 160 21.45 21.54 5.45
C ALA A 160 22.72 20.85 4.90
N ASP A 161 23.81 21.59 4.71
CA ASP A 161 25.09 21.02 4.28
C ASP A 161 25.84 20.39 5.47
N GLY A 162 26.52 19.24 5.27
CA GLY A 162 27.51 18.71 6.23
C GLY A 162 27.01 17.78 7.35
N LYS A 163 25.72 17.43 7.39
CA LYS A 163 25.09 16.67 8.48
C LYS A 163 25.59 15.22 8.66
N GLY A 164 25.83 14.51 7.55
CA GLY A 164 26.02 13.05 7.59
C GLY A 164 27.27 12.54 8.31
N THR A 165 28.37 13.30 8.38
CA THR A 165 29.58 12.86 9.09
C THR A 165 29.47 13.03 10.60
N VAL A 166 28.72 14.04 11.06
CA VAL A 166 28.55 14.32 12.49
C VAL A 166 27.53 13.37 13.10
N GLN A 167 26.40 13.13 12.43
CA GLN A 167 25.40 12.15 12.84
C GLN A 167 26.01 10.76 13.10
N LEU A 168 27.01 10.38 12.31
CA LEU A 168 27.70 9.09 12.40
C LEU A 168 28.95 9.12 13.30
N SER A 169 29.13 10.17 14.12
CA SER A 169 30.33 10.35 14.95
C SER A 169 30.12 10.06 16.44
N TYR A 170 28.89 9.86 16.89
CA TYR A 170 28.59 9.65 18.30
C TYR A 170 29.13 8.30 18.78
N THR A 171 29.95 8.34 19.83
CA THR A 171 30.42 7.15 20.54
C THR A 171 29.75 7.05 21.90
N ALA A 172 29.69 5.84 22.46
CA ALA A 172 29.02 5.61 23.73
C ALA A 172 29.75 6.25 24.93
N THR A 173 31.06 6.48 24.82
CA THR A 173 31.92 6.81 25.98
C THR A 173 32.58 8.17 25.90
N ASP A 174 32.80 8.73 24.70
CA ASP A 174 33.57 9.97 24.57
C ASP A 174 32.73 11.19 24.94
N ASP A 175 33.43 12.25 25.37
CA ASP A 175 32.83 13.56 25.59
C ASP A 175 32.27 14.10 24.29
N LEU A 176 31.09 14.74 24.34
CA LEU A 176 30.51 15.37 23.17
C LEU A 176 31.36 16.57 22.72
N THR A 177 31.62 16.64 21.42
CA THR A 177 32.25 17.81 20.82
C THR A 177 31.26 18.96 20.69
N HIS A 178 31.75 20.19 20.55
CA HIS A 178 30.88 21.35 20.27
C HIS A 178 30.09 21.18 18.98
N GLU A 179 30.65 20.49 17.99
CA GLU A 179 29.99 20.22 16.71
C GLU A 179 28.82 19.24 16.88
N GLN A 180 29.00 18.18 17.67
CA GLN A 180 27.92 17.24 18.01
C GLN A 180 26.78 17.92 18.80
N VAL A 181 27.12 18.75 19.79
CA VAL A 181 26.11 19.50 20.55
C VAL A 181 25.35 20.48 19.64
N ALA A 182 26.06 21.21 18.77
CA ALA A 182 25.44 22.12 17.82
C ALA A 182 24.56 21.39 16.80
N TYR A 183 25.00 20.22 16.33
CA TYR A 183 24.24 19.36 15.42
C TYR A 183 22.92 18.91 16.05
N ALA A 184 22.97 18.28 17.23
CA ALA A 184 21.77 17.77 17.90
C ALA A 184 20.77 18.90 18.21
N ALA A 185 21.27 20.06 18.64
CA ALA A 185 20.43 21.23 18.86
C ALA A 185 19.77 21.73 17.56
N ALA A 186 20.53 21.76 16.46
CA ALA A 186 20.00 22.19 15.17
C ALA A 186 18.91 21.26 14.64
N ASP A 187 19.06 19.93 14.78
CA ASP A 187 18.04 18.97 14.31
C ASP A 187 16.71 19.11 15.07
N ALA A 188 16.73 19.31 16.38
CA ALA A 188 15.51 19.59 17.15
C ALA A 188 14.87 20.93 16.75
N VAL A 189 15.66 21.99 16.57
CA VAL A 189 15.18 23.32 16.16
C VAL A 189 14.59 23.29 14.75
N GLU A 190 15.28 22.66 13.81
CA GLU A 190 14.80 22.49 12.44
C GLU A 190 13.52 21.67 12.40
N THR A 191 13.43 20.60 13.17
CA THR A 191 12.19 19.79 13.30
C THR A 191 11.02 20.64 13.77
N LEU A 192 11.22 21.50 14.77
CA LEU A 192 10.20 22.44 15.26
C LEU A 192 9.74 23.40 14.14
N TRP A 193 10.68 23.99 13.40
CA TRP A 193 10.38 24.94 12.33
C TRP A 193 9.71 24.29 11.11
N VAL A 194 10.22 23.13 10.69
CA VAL A 194 9.66 22.33 9.59
C VAL A 194 8.26 21.85 9.97
N GLY A 195 8.06 21.41 11.22
CA GLY A 195 6.76 20.98 11.73
C GLY A 195 5.70 22.08 11.60
N ASP A 196 6.01 23.32 11.98
CA ASP A 196 5.12 24.46 11.79
C ASP A 196 4.81 24.71 10.30
N ALA A 197 5.82 24.66 9.44
CA ALA A 197 5.64 24.87 8.00
C ALA A 197 4.73 23.79 7.40
N ILE A 198 4.91 22.52 7.78
CA ILE A 198 4.09 21.40 7.32
C ILE A 198 2.65 21.53 7.82
N ARG A 199 2.42 21.91 9.08
CA ARG A 199 1.06 22.15 9.60
C ARG A 199 0.32 23.20 8.77
N VAL A 200 1.00 24.25 8.31
CA VAL A 200 0.43 25.24 7.38
C VAL A 200 0.08 24.62 6.01
N GLN A 201 0.91 23.72 5.48
CA GLN A 201 0.62 23.05 4.22
C GLN A 201 -0.52 22.03 4.35
N ILE A 202 -0.56 21.27 5.45
CA ILE A 202 -1.65 20.35 5.79
C ILE A 202 -2.97 21.11 5.83
N ALA A 203 -3.00 22.27 6.49
CA ALA A 203 -4.19 23.11 6.55
C ALA A 203 -4.62 23.65 5.18
N LYS A 204 -3.66 24.14 4.38
CA LYS A 204 -3.95 24.57 2.99
C LYS A 204 -4.48 23.44 2.11
N ALA A 205 -4.08 22.21 2.38
CA ALA A 205 -4.48 21.04 1.62
C ALA A 205 -5.80 20.40 2.12
N GLY A 206 -6.36 20.85 3.25
CA GLY A 206 -7.55 20.26 3.86
C GLY A 206 -7.31 18.86 4.46
N LEU A 207 -6.09 18.59 4.92
CA LEU A 207 -5.65 17.28 5.40
C LEU A 207 -5.60 17.18 6.93
N GLU A 208 -6.09 18.17 7.67
CA GLU A 208 -5.92 18.28 9.12
C GLU A 208 -6.50 17.07 9.86
N ARG A 209 -7.76 16.72 9.55
CA ARG A 209 -8.46 15.62 10.23
C ARG A 209 -7.74 14.29 10.02
N ILE A 210 -7.33 13.99 8.80
CA ILE A 210 -6.64 12.73 8.53
C ILE A 210 -5.20 12.72 9.05
N CYS A 211 -4.50 13.87 9.04
CA CYS A 211 -3.18 14.00 9.65
C CYS A 211 -3.22 13.70 11.16
N ASP A 212 -4.26 14.17 11.84
CA ASP A 212 -4.51 13.85 13.25
C ASP A 212 -4.75 12.35 13.46
N VAL A 213 -5.63 11.72 12.67
CA VAL A 213 -5.92 10.28 12.76
C VAL A 213 -4.67 9.43 12.54
N GLU A 214 -3.85 9.74 11.53
CA GLU A 214 -2.58 9.03 11.25
C GLU A 214 -1.59 9.12 12.42
N ASN A 215 -1.48 10.29 13.04
CA ASN A 215 -0.60 10.50 14.20
C ASN A 215 -1.13 9.76 15.44
N ARG A 216 -2.43 9.83 15.72
CA ARG A 216 -3.05 9.12 16.87
C ARG A 216 -2.99 7.60 16.75
N ALA A 217 -2.99 7.05 15.53
CA ALA A 217 -2.85 5.61 15.29
C ALA A 217 -1.42 5.10 15.54
N ARG A 218 -0.41 5.99 15.47
CA ARG A 218 1.01 5.62 15.48
C ARG A 218 1.44 4.83 16.72
N PRO A 219 1.08 5.21 17.96
CA PRO A 219 1.52 4.49 19.16
C PRO A 219 1.03 3.04 19.21
N PHE A 220 -0.17 2.76 18.70
CA PHE A 220 -0.69 1.40 18.57
C PHE A 220 0.17 0.56 17.62
N LEU A 221 0.46 1.10 16.44
CA LEU A 221 1.22 0.40 15.42
C LEU A 221 2.66 0.17 15.86
N ASP A 222 3.27 1.15 16.52
CA ASP A 222 4.60 1.01 17.09
C ASP A 222 4.66 -0.05 18.20
N GLN A 223 3.68 -0.06 19.12
CA GLN A 223 3.55 -1.11 20.13
C GLN A 223 3.39 -2.50 19.50
N MET A 224 2.56 -2.59 18.46
CA MET A 224 2.30 -3.84 17.74
C MET A 224 3.56 -4.39 17.06
N GLU A 225 4.31 -3.53 16.37
CA GLU A 225 5.58 -3.92 15.73
C GLU A 225 6.62 -4.41 16.74
N ARG A 226 6.72 -3.76 17.91
CA ARG A 226 7.65 -4.17 18.98
C ARG A 226 7.26 -5.48 19.62
N THR A 227 5.96 -5.66 19.84
CA THR A 227 5.42 -6.89 20.41
C THR A 227 5.71 -8.05 19.47
N GLY A 228 5.34 -7.93 18.20
CA GLY A 228 5.53 -8.98 17.20
C GLY A 228 4.56 -10.15 17.36
N LEU A 229 4.40 -10.92 16.30
CA LEU A 229 3.50 -12.06 16.22
C LEU A 229 4.24 -13.35 16.58
N PRO A 230 3.81 -14.12 17.60
CA PRO A 230 4.49 -15.35 17.98
C PRO A 230 4.29 -16.46 16.93
N PHE A 231 5.35 -17.23 16.69
CA PHE A 231 5.36 -18.26 15.65
C PHE A 231 6.03 -19.56 16.13
N ASP A 232 5.32 -20.68 15.93
CA ASP A 232 5.80 -22.03 16.19
C ASP A 232 6.67 -22.53 15.02
N TRP A 233 7.93 -22.10 15.00
CA TRP A 233 8.90 -22.55 14.00
C TRP A 233 9.08 -24.08 14.00
N PRO A 234 9.28 -24.78 15.13
CA PRO A 234 9.41 -26.23 15.12
C PRO A 234 8.21 -26.95 14.48
N GLY A 235 6.99 -26.49 14.78
CA GLY A 235 5.78 -27.00 14.15
C GLY A 235 5.74 -26.73 12.64
N TRP A 236 6.08 -25.51 12.22
CA TRP A 236 6.11 -25.15 10.80
C TRP A 236 7.19 -25.90 10.02
N GLN A 237 8.37 -26.10 10.62
CA GLN A 237 9.44 -26.87 10.01
C GLN A 237 8.99 -28.32 9.73
N ALA A 238 8.28 -28.94 10.67
CA ALA A 238 7.72 -30.28 10.46
C ALA A 238 6.66 -30.31 9.35
N GLU A 239 5.86 -29.26 9.20
CA GLU A 239 4.91 -29.11 8.09
C GLU A 239 5.65 -28.93 6.75
N LEU A 240 6.72 -28.13 6.71
CA LEU A 240 7.54 -27.96 5.52
C LEU A 240 8.15 -29.28 5.05
N GLU A 241 8.60 -30.14 5.95
CA GLU A 241 9.09 -31.49 5.61
C GLU A 241 7.99 -32.34 4.96
N GLN A 242 6.74 -32.26 5.45
CA GLN A 242 5.60 -32.95 4.83
C GLN A 242 5.26 -32.38 3.45
N ILE A 243 5.26 -31.05 3.31
CA ILE A 243 5.01 -30.36 2.04
C ILE A 243 6.08 -30.72 1.02
N ASP A 244 7.35 -30.79 1.42
CA ASP A 244 8.44 -31.20 0.54
C ASP A 244 8.30 -32.66 0.10
N GLN A 245 7.89 -33.56 1.01
CA GLN A 245 7.58 -34.93 0.65
C GLN A 245 6.42 -35.04 -0.36
N GLN A 246 5.36 -34.23 -0.18
CA GLN A 246 4.24 -34.14 -1.14
C GLN A 246 4.69 -33.57 -2.49
N HIS A 247 5.54 -32.54 -2.47
CA HIS A 247 6.11 -31.92 -3.66
C HIS A 247 6.93 -32.93 -4.48
N ARG A 248 7.81 -33.69 -3.84
CA ARG A 248 8.59 -34.78 -4.46
C ARG A 248 7.71 -35.88 -5.02
N SER A 249 6.65 -36.27 -4.29
CA SER A 249 5.68 -37.26 -4.76
C SER A 249 4.92 -36.76 -6.01
N ALA A 250 4.48 -35.51 -6.02
CA ALA A 250 3.81 -34.91 -7.17
C ALA A 250 4.74 -34.85 -8.40
N LEU A 251 6.03 -34.54 -8.22
CA LEU A 251 7.03 -34.59 -9.29
C LEU A 251 7.15 -36.00 -9.89
N THR A 252 7.27 -37.04 -9.05
CA THR A 252 7.33 -38.43 -9.53
C THR A 252 6.06 -38.83 -10.27
N GLN A 253 4.88 -38.45 -9.76
CA GLN A 253 3.62 -38.72 -10.45
C GLN A 253 3.52 -37.98 -11.79
N LEU A 254 3.99 -36.73 -11.87
CA LEU A 254 4.04 -35.99 -13.15
C LEU A 254 4.96 -36.71 -14.15
N ALA A 255 6.10 -37.22 -13.70
CA ALA A 255 7.00 -38.00 -14.53
C ALA A 255 6.32 -39.28 -15.05
N ASP A 256 5.67 -40.05 -14.18
CA ASP A 256 4.96 -41.28 -14.54
C ASP A 256 3.84 -41.00 -15.56
N LEU A 257 3.09 -39.92 -15.37
CA LEU A 257 2.02 -39.50 -16.28
C LEU A 257 2.52 -39.00 -17.64
N THR A 258 3.78 -38.55 -17.74
CA THR A 258 4.35 -37.93 -18.95
C THR A 258 5.44 -38.75 -19.62
N GLY A 259 5.43 -40.07 -19.40
CA GLY A 259 6.28 -41.02 -20.12
C GLY A 259 7.63 -41.29 -19.47
N GLY A 260 7.73 -41.04 -18.16
CA GLY A 260 8.92 -41.26 -17.34
C GLY A 260 9.72 -39.98 -17.10
N GLY A 261 10.80 -40.11 -16.34
CA GLY A 261 11.60 -39.00 -15.88
C GLY A 261 13.09 -39.28 -15.81
N GLN A 262 13.86 -38.24 -15.50
CA GLN A 262 15.27 -38.36 -15.17
C GLN A 262 15.42 -38.42 -13.65
N GLY A 263 16.24 -39.34 -13.14
CA GLY A 263 16.62 -39.32 -11.73
C GLY A 263 17.47 -38.08 -11.45
N THR A 264 17.27 -37.45 -10.29
CA THR A 264 18.12 -36.33 -9.88
C THR A 264 19.51 -36.83 -9.48
N LEU A 265 20.52 -35.95 -9.56
CA LEU A 265 21.92 -36.29 -9.23
C LEU A 265 22.14 -36.62 -7.73
N PHE A 266 21.20 -36.25 -6.86
CA PHE A 266 21.37 -36.27 -5.41
C PHE A 266 20.20 -36.88 -4.61
N ASP A 267 19.03 -37.13 -5.22
CA ASP A 267 17.85 -37.73 -4.57
C ASP A 267 17.22 -38.86 -5.40
N ASP A 268 16.56 -39.81 -4.72
CA ASP A 268 15.77 -40.90 -5.32
C ASP A 268 14.48 -40.42 -6.04
N VAL A 269 14.33 -39.12 -6.28
CA VAL A 269 13.17 -38.51 -6.93
C VAL A 269 13.33 -38.58 -8.45
N VAL A 270 12.28 -39.04 -9.13
CA VAL A 270 12.19 -39.03 -10.59
C VAL A 270 11.42 -37.78 -11.01
N GLU A 271 12.05 -36.91 -11.81
CA GLU A 271 11.43 -35.67 -12.29
C GLU A 271 10.97 -35.78 -13.75
N PRO A 272 9.86 -35.14 -14.14
CA PRO A 272 9.44 -35.10 -15.53
C PRO A 272 10.51 -34.44 -16.41
N THR A 273 10.58 -34.85 -17.68
CA THR A 273 11.54 -34.29 -18.67
C THR A 273 11.26 -32.83 -19.06
N TRP A 274 10.27 -32.21 -18.45
CA TRP A 274 9.81 -30.84 -18.67
C TRP A 274 9.62 -30.13 -17.32
N ASN A 275 9.85 -28.83 -17.28
CA ASN A 275 9.74 -28.03 -16.05
C ASN A 275 8.27 -27.71 -15.73
N PRO A 276 7.70 -28.25 -14.63
CA PRO A 276 6.29 -28.02 -14.28
C PRO A 276 5.97 -26.60 -13.76
N ALA A 277 7.00 -25.82 -13.41
CA ALA A 277 6.87 -24.40 -13.11
C ALA A 277 6.80 -23.52 -14.39
N SER A 278 7.18 -24.04 -15.56
CA SER A 278 7.19 -23.26 -16.81
C SER A 278 5.86 -23.35 -17.56
N ASP A 279 5.10 -22.26 -17.63
CA ASP A 279 3.83 -22.20 -18.38
C ASP A 279 3.98 -22.62 -19.86
N VAL A 280 5.12 -22.31 -20.48
CA VAL A 280 5.42 -22.72 -21.86
C VAL A 280 5.53 -24.24 -21.98
N GLN A 281 6.24 -24.87 -21.05
CA GLN A 281 6.44 -26.32 -21.06
C GLN A 281 5.17 -27.04 -20.61
N VAL A 282 4.44 -26.51 -19.64
CA VAL A 282 3.12 -27.01 -19.20
C VAL A 282 2.14 -27.05 -20.37
N ARG A 283 2.04 -25.99 -21.19
CA ARG A 283 1.17 -25.99 -22.39
C ARG A 283 1.53 -27.14 -23.34
N ARG A 284 2.82 -27.37 -23.58
CA ARG A 284 3.30 -28.48 -24.42
C ARG A 284 2.93 -29.81 -23.79
N ALA A 285 3.21 -29.99 -22.50
CA ALA A 285 2.90 -31.22 -21.80
C ALA A 285 1.40 -31.56 -21.79
N LEU A 286 0.53 -30.58 -21.56
CA LEU A 286 -0.91 -30.78 -21.65
C LEU A 286 -1.35 -31.12 -23.09
N ASN A 287 -0.74 -30.51 -24.11
CA ASN A 287 -1.03 -30.85 -25.50
C ASN A 287 -0.60 -32.28 -25.85
N ASP A 288 0.50 -32.76 -25.29
CA ASP A 288 1.07 -34.07 -25.63
C ASP A 288 0.41 -35.20 -24.84
N TRP A 289 0.14 -35.01 -23.55
CA TRP A 289 -0.32 -36.06 -22.63
C TRP A 289 -1.76 -35.89 -22.12
N ALA A 290 -2.38 -34.73 -22.32
CA ALA A 290 -3.79 -34.45 -21.97
C ALA A 290 -4.59 -33.86 -23.15
N GLU A 291 -4.23 -34.22 -24.39
CA GLU A 291 -4.86 -33.71 -25.62
C GLU A 291 -6.40 -33.78 -25.62
N PRO A 292 -7.03 -34.90 -25.20
CA PRO A 292 -8.50 -35.00 -25.21
C PRO A 292 -9.17 -33.94 -24.32
N GLN A 293 -8.63 -33.71 -23.13
CA GLN A 293 -9.11 -32.72 -22.16
C GLN A 293 -8.92 -31.30 -22.71
N VAL A 294 -7.73 -31.01 -23.24
CA VAL A 294 -7.42 -29.71 -23.87
C VAL A 294 -8.37 -29.41 -25.04
N ARG A 295 -8.63 -30.40 -25.90
CA ARG A 295 -9.55 -30.23 -27.05
C ARG A 295 -10.99 -30.04 -26.61
N ALA A 296 -11.42 -30.73 -25.56
CA ALA A 296 -12.75 -30.54 -24.99
C ALA A 296 -12.90 -29.13 -24.40
N TRP A 297 -11.93 -28.70 -23.60
CA TRP A 297 -11.92 -27.37 -22.99
C TRP A 297 -11.88 -26.25 -24.05
N THR A 298 -10.99 -26.33 -25.04
CA THR A 298 -10.90 -25.31 -26.10
C THR A 298 -12.15 -25.27 -26.97
N LYS A 299 -12.81 -26.41 -27.21
CA LYS A 299 -14.10 -26.44 -27.91
C LYS A 299 -15.17 -25.70 -27.13
N ASN A 300 -15.24 -25.93 -25.82
CA ASN A 300 -16.22 -25.27 -24.95
C ASN A 300 -15.94 -23.77 -24.83
N ARG A 301 -14.67 -23.36 -24.71
CA ARG A 301 -14.29 -21.97 -24.47
C ARG A 301 -14.13 -21.11 -25.72
N HIS A 302 -13.72 -21.71 -26.84
CA HIS A 302 -13.43 -21.00 -28.09
C HIS A 302 -14.28 -21.45 -29.27
N GLY A 303 -15.25 -22.34 -29.07
CA GLY A 303 -16.12 -22.87 -30.12
C GLY A 303 -15.43 -23.83 -31.09
N ARG A 304 -14.13 -24.09 -30.93
CA ARG A 304 -13.35 -25.00 -31.79
C ARG A 304 -12.36 -25.82 -30.98
N ALA A 305 -12.30 -27.12 -31.25
CA ALA A 305 -11.32 -28.02 -30.65
C ALA A 305 -9.93 -27.75 -31.23
N ARG A 306 -8.99 -27.30 -30.41
CA ARG A 306 -7.59 -27.04 -30.77
C ARG A 306 -6.65 -27.33 -29.61
N LEU A 307 -5.36 -27.37 -29.89
CA LEU A 307 -4.32 -27.40 -28.86
C LEU A 307 -4.14 -26.01 -28.22
N LEU A 308 -3.51 -25.99 -27.03
CA LEU A 308 -3.09 -24.76 -26.36
C LEU A 308 -1.99 -24.06 -27.16
N VAL A 309 -2.04 -22.73 -27.20
CA VAL A 309 -1.05 -21.84 -27.83
C VAL A 309 -0.51 -20.83 -26.82
N GLU A 310 0.50 -20.05 -27.19
CA GLU A 310 1.17 -19.09 -26.30
C GLU A 310 0.24 -18.09 -25.59
N GLY A 311 -0.88 -17.72 -26.23
CA GLY A 311 -1.88 -16.83 -25.65
C GLY A 311 -2.85 -17.50 -24.67
N ASP A 312 -2.83 -18.82 -24.52
CA ASP A 312 -3.69 -19.53 -23.57
C ASP A 312 -3.05 -19.59 -22.19
N SER A 313 -3.78 -19.14 -21.16
CA SER A 313 -3.33 -19.24 -19.78
C SER A 313 -3.34 -20.70 -19.32
N VAL A 314 -2.39 -21.06 -18.46
CA VAL A 314 -2.38 -22.34 -17.71
C VAL A 314 -2.35 -22.05 -16.21
N ASN A 315 -3.07 -21.01 -15.79
CA ASN A 315 -3.24 -20.69 -14.37
C ASN A 315 -4.13 -21.74 -13.66
N ALA A 316 -4.23 -21.63 -12.34
CA ALA A 316 -4.97 -22.61 -11.54
C ALA A 316 -6.43 -22.80 -11.98
N GLY A 317 -7.12 -21.70 -12.33
CA GLY A 317 -8.50 -21.76 -12.82
C GLY A 317 -8.62 -22.51 -14.14
N VAL A 318 -7.76 -22.22 -15.11
CA VAL A 318 -7.77 -22.92 -16.41
C VAL A 318 -7.40 -24.40 -16.24
N LEU A 319 -6.42 -24.73 -15.39
CA LEU A 319 -6.07 -26.12 -15.12
C LEU A 319 -7.23 -26.90 -14.50
N ARG A 320 -8.01 -26.29 -13.60
CA ARG A 320 -9.25 -26.87 -13.06
C ARG A 320 -10.31 -27.07 -14.14
N GLU A 321 -10.47 -26.12 -15.07
CA GLU A 321 -11.43 -26.23 -16.18
C GLU A 321 -11.03 -27.31 -17.20
N ILE A 322 -9.73 -27.46 -17.49
CA ILE A 322 -9.22 -28.55 -18.36
C ILE A 322 -9.43 -29.90 -17.67
N GLY A 323 -9.07 -29.99 -16.40
CA GLY A 323 -9.26 -31.18 -15.57
C GLY A 323 -8.40 -32.38 -15.99
N GLY A 324 -8.66 -33.52 -15.33
CA GLY A 324 -7.88 -34.75 -15.52
C GLY A 324 -6.65 -34.84 -14.61
N THR A 325 -6.13 -36.06 -14.44
CA THR A 325 -5.09 -36.37 -13.44
C THR A 325 -3.84 -35.49 -13.58
N LEU A 326 -3.36 -35.28 -14.81
CA LEU A 326 -2.19 -34.44 -15.06
C LEU A 326 -2.38 -33.00 -14.57
N CYS A 327 -3.56 -32.40 -14.77
CA CYS A 327 -3.86 -31.06 -14.26
C CYS A 327 -3.96 -31.03 -12.74
N HIS A 328 -4.58 -32.04 -12.10
CA HIS A 328 -4.66 -32.11 -10.65
C HIS A 328 -3.28 -32.26 -9.99
N THR A 329 -2.46 -33.22 -10.46
CA THR A 329 -1.09 -33.40 -9.95
C THR A 329 -0.22 -32.16 -10.18
N LEU A 330 -0.41 -31.46 -11.30
CA LEU A 330 0.29 -30.19 -11.56
C LEU A 330 -0.13 -29.07 -10.58
N LEU A 331 -1.42 -29.01 -10.22
CA LEU A 331 -1.91 -28.08 -9.21
C LEU A 331 -1.31 -28.39 -7.84
N ASP A 332 -1.26 -29.67 -7.45
CA ASP A 332 -0.67 -30.10 -6.19
C ASP A 332 0.82 -29.74 -6.12
N PHE A 333 1.57 -30.01 -7.20
CA PHE A 333 2.97 -29.60 -7.34
C PHE A 333 3.12 -28.08 -7.16
N ARG A 334 2.35 -27.28 -7.90
CA ARG A 334 2.46 -25.81 -7.87
C ARG A 334 2.08 -25.23 -6.51
N ASN A 335 1.09 -25.82 -5.83
CA ASN A 335 0.70 -25.42 -4.49
C ASN A 335 1.83 -25.65 -3.49
N CYS A 336 2.47 -26.83 -3.52
CA CYS A 336 3.60 -27.12 -2.65
C CYS A 336 4.81 -26.24 -2.97
N ALA A 337 5.16 -26.10 -4.25
CA ALA A 337 6.28 -25.28 -4.71
C ALA A 337 6.13 -23.81 -4.29
N LYS A 338 4.92 -23.25 -4.37
CA LYS A 338 4.63 -21.88 -3.92
C LYS A 338 4.96 -21.69 -2.44
N ILE A 339 4.55 -22.65 -1.58
CA ILE A 339 4.82 -22.57 -0.14
C ILE A 339 6.30 -22.72 0.15
N LEU A 340 6.97 -23.74 -0.41
CA LEU A 340 8.39 -23.99 -0.18
C LEU A 340 9.28 -22.82 -0.62
N THR A 341 8.93 -22.16 -1.74
CA THR A 341 9.71 -21.03 -2.26
C THR A 341 9.46 -19.73 -1.50
N THR A 342 8.23 -19.49 -1.04
CA THR A 342 7.82 -18.20 -0.46
C THR A 342 7.89 -18.19 1.07
N TYR A 343 7.57 -19.32 1.71
CA TYR A 343 7.47 -19.49 3.17
C TYR A 343 8.24 -20.71 3.68
N GLY A 344 9.19 -21.21 2.88
CA GLY A 344 10.12 -22.27 3.29
C GLY A 344 11.16 -21.76 4.27
N GLU A 345 12.40 -22.22 4.17
CA GLU A 345 13.45 -21.90 5.15
C GLU A 345 13.71 -20.38 5.30
N SER A 346 13.52 -19.58 4.25
CA SER A 346 13.75 -18.13 4.31
C SER A 346 12.86 -17.39 5.31
N ILE A 347 11.71 -17.96 5.71
CA ILE A 347 10.86 -17.32 6.73
C ILE A 347 11.53 -17.38 8.12
N HIS A 348 12.46 -18.30 8.35
CA HIS A 348 13.22 -18.39 9.59
C HIS A 348 14.06 -17.13 9.85
N ASP A 349 14.58 -16.49 8.79
CA ASP A 349 15.34 -15.23 8.87
C ASP A 349 14.50 -14.04 9.39
N HIS A 350 13.18 -14.22 9.48
CA HIS A 350 12.23 -13.24 9.98
C HIS A 350 11.74 -13.52 11.41
N ILE A 351 12.29 -14.53 12.07
CA ILE A 351 11.94 -14.92 13.45
C ILE A 351 13.07 -14.46 14.36
N ASP A 352 12.73 -13.61 15.32
CA ASP A 352 13.68 -13.14 16.33
C ASP A 352 13.92 -14.20 17.42
N ASP A 353 14.95 -14.02 18.24
CA ASP A 353 15.39 -14.96 19.29
C ASP A 353 14.28 -15.32 20.30
N ASP A 354 13.27 -14.47 20.46
CA ASP A 354 12.13 -14.70 21.35
C ASP A 354 11.02 -15.56 20.74
N GLY A 355 11.15 -15.93 19.46
CA GLY A 355 10.20 -16.72 18.69
C GLY A 355 9.08 -15.90 18.06
N ARG A 356 9.29 -14.58 17.88
CA ARG A 356 8.30 -13.68 17.29
C ARG A 356 8.76 -13.13 15.95
N MET A 357 7.82 -12.88 15.05
CA MET A 357 8.04 -12.14 13.82
C MET A 357 7.61 -10.68 14.01
N ARG A 358 8.42 -9.74 13.54
CA ARG A 358 8.15 -8.29 13.65
C ARG A 358 8.03 -7.61 12.27
N PRO A 359 6.92 -7.86 11.52
CA PRO A 359 6.64 -7.16 10.28
C PRO A 359 6.69 -5.65 10.45
N GLN A 360 7.24 -4.94 9.45
CA GLN A 360 7.22 -3.47 9.40
C GLN A 360 5.97 -3.01 8.67
N TYR A 361 5.17 -2.13 9.28
CA TYR A 361 3.97 -1.54 8.70
C TYR A 361 4.25 -0.15 8.16
N LEU A 362 3.80 0.09 6.93
CA LEU A 362 4.05 1.32 6.19
C LEU A 362 2.79 2.19 6.17
N GLN A 363 2.76 3.21 7.03
CA GLN A 363 1.71 4.24 7.00
C GLN A 363 1.92 5.23 5.86
N VAL A 364 0.84 5.72 5.25
CA VAL A 364 0.79 6.74 4.19
C VAL A 364 1.48 6.40 2.86
N VAL A 365 2.71 5.88 2.89
CA VAL A 365 3.56 5.58 1.73
C VAL A 365 3.41 4.15 1.21
N GLY A 366 2.77 3.26 1.98
CA GLY A 366 2.59 1.85 1.62
C GLY A 366 1.56 1.62 0.51
N THR A 367 0.45 2.37 0.53
CA THR A 367 -0.62 2.29 -0.47
C THR A 367 -1.17 3.68 -0.80
N ASN A 368 -1.70 3.83 -2.02
CA ASN A 368 -2.32 5.08 -2.45
C ASN A 368 -3.67 5.37 -1.78
N THR A 369 -4.30 4.34 -1.22
CA THR A 369 -5.62 4.44 -0.58
C THR A 369 -5.53 4.80 0.90
N GLY A 370 -4.36 4.64 1.53
CA GLY A 370 -4.17 4.84 2.97
C GLY A 370 -4.24 3.55 3.79
N ARG A 371 -4.58 2.40 3.17
CA ARG A 371 -4.41 1.10 3.82
C ARG A 371 -2.93 0.87 4.18
N LEU A 372 -2.67 0.22 5.30
CA LEU A 372 -1.32 -0.19 5.65
C LEU A 372 -0.80 -1.20 4.63
N ALA A 373 0.50 -1.15 4.35
CA ALA A 373 1.24 -2.25 3.73
C ALA A 373 2.23 -2.83 4.74
N SER A 374 2.62 -4.09 4.60
CA SER A 374 3.63 -4.72 5.47
C SER A 374 4.81 -5.31 4.70
N ARG A 375 5.98 -5.35 5.32
CA ARG A 375 7.20 -5.96 4.77
C ARG A 375 8.10 -6.56 5.85
N ASN A 376 9.05 -7.40 5.44
CA ASN A 376 10.08 -8.02 6.28
C ASN A 376 9.54 -8.81 7.50
N PRO A 377 8.60 -9.75 7.35
CA PRO A 377 7.97 -10.24 6.12
C PRO A 377 6.63 -9.53 5.84
N ASN A 378 6.03 -9.74 4.66
CA ASN A 378 4.71 -9.16 4.37
C ASN A 378 3.60 -9.98 5.06
N ALA A 379 3.12 -9.50 6.20
CA ALA A 379 2.08 -10.14 7.02
C ALA A 379 0.74 -10.34 6.29
N GLN A 380 0.41 -9.48 5.32
CA GLN A 380 -0.80 -9.61 4.51
C GLN A 380 -0.77 -10.84 3.60
N ASN A 381 0.42 -11.33 3.29
CA ASN A 381 0.60 -12.45 2.38
C ASN A 381 0.76 -13.79 3.12
N PHE A 382 0.61 -13.87 4.45
CA PHE A 382 0.77 -15.16 5.12
C PHE A 382 -0.22 -16.21 4.60
N SER A 383 0.28 -17.40 4.27
CA SER A 383 -0.55 -18.48 3.73
C SER A 383 -1.54 -19.00 4.78
N PRO A 384 -2.76 -19.40 4.40
CA PRO A 384 -3.68 -20.09 5.31
C PRO A 384 -3.07 -21.30 6.01
N ARG A 385 -2.11 -22.01 5.37
CA ARG A 385 -1.39 -23.14 5.99
C ARG A 385 -0.49 -22.74 7.16
N MET A 386 -0.06 -21.49 7.23
CA MET A 386 0.77 -20.98 8.31
C MET A 386 -0.05 -20.56 9.53
N LYS A 387 -1.34 -20.26 9.36
CA LYS A 387 -2.24 -19.77 10.42
C LYS A 387 -2.21 -20.62 11.70
N PRO A 388 -2.19 -21.97 11.65
CA PRO A 388 -2.08 -22.80 12.86
C PRO A 388 -0.80 -22.61 13.66
N TYR A 389 0.28 -22.14 13.02
CA TYR A 389 1.60 -21.98 13.64
C TYR A 389 1.82 -20.56 14.18
N PHE A 390 0.96 -19.60 13.83
CA PHE A 390 0.88 -18.35 14.55
C PHE A 390 0.05 -18.57 15.81
N ARG A 391 0.71 -18.73 16.96
CA ARG A 391 0.04 -19.02 18.23
C ARG A 391 0.83 -18.48 19.43
N PRO A 392 0.14 -18.12 20.53
CA PRO A 392 0.82 -17.75 21.76
C PRO A 392 1.79 -18.84 22.23
N LYS A 393 2.85 -18.43 22.93
CA LYS A 393 3.92 -19.33 23.39
C LYS A 393 3.45 -20.29 24.50
N THR A 394 2.39 -19.91 25.21
CA THR A 394 1.89 -20.60 26.40
C THR A 394 0.36 -20.74 26.32
N ASP A 395 -0.18 -21.82 26.87
CA ASP A 395 -1.62 -22.16 26.78
C ASP A 395 -2.53 -21.25 27.63
N ASP A 396 -1.94 -20.49 28.56
CA ASP A 396 -2.60 -19.48 29.38
C ASP A 396 -2.82 -18.16 28.63
N ARG A 397 -2.27 -18.00 27.42
CA ARG A 397 -2.51 -16.86 26.54
C ARG A 397 -3.35 -17.27 25.33
N VAL A 398 -4.11 -16.32 24.82
CA VAL A 398 -5.01 -16.47 23.67
C VAL A 398 -4.91 -15.27 22.75
N PHE A 399 -5.42 -15.44 21.53
CA PHE A 399 -5.69 -14.32 20.64
C PHE A 399 -7.15 -13.90 20.75
N VAL A 400 -7.39 -12.61 20.82
CA VAL A 400 -8.65 -11.97 20.50
C VAL A 400 -8.51 -11.43 19.08
N HIS A 401 -9.23 -12.04 18.14
CA HIS A 401 -9.26 -11.63 16.75
C HIS A 401 -10.56 -10.88 16.48
N ALA A 402 -10.47 -9.72 15.83
CA ALA A 402 -11.63 -8.93 15.45
C ALA A 402 -11.55 -8.50 13.98
N ASP A 403 -12.68 -8.56 13.28
CA ASP A 403 -12.83 -8.08 11.89
C ASP A 403 -13.98 -7.07 11.80
N LEU A 404 -13.75 -5.95 11.12
CA LEU A 404 -14.78 -4.95 10.87
C LEU A 404 -15.71 -5.40 9.73
N SER A 405 -16.85 -5.99 10.11
CA SER A 405 -17.75 -6.71 9.21
C SER A 405 -18.26 -5.83 8.06
N GLN A 406 -17.88 -6.21 6.84
CA GLN A 406 -18.33 -5.58 5.60
C GLN A 406 -18.07 -4.06 5.57
N ALA A 407 -16.93 -3.63 6.12
CA ALA A 407 -16.54 -2.23 6.27
C ALA A 407 -16.75 -1.40 4.99
N GLU A 408 -16.31 -1.91 3.82
CA GLU A 408 -16.45 -1.20 2.54
C GLU A 408 -17.92 -0.97 2.14
N LEU A 409 -18.81 -1.94 2.40
CA LEU A 409 -20.24 -1.79 2.09
C LEU A 409 -20.95 -0.86 3.08
N ARG A 410 -20.57 -0.90 4.36
CA ARG A 410 -21.07 0.05 5.35
C ARG A 410 -20.63 1.48 5.01
N PHE A 411 -19.36 1.64 4.64
CA PHE A 411 -18.85 2.94 4.19
C PHE A 411 -19.54 3.41 2.90
N LEU A 412 -19.77 2.51 1.94
CA LEU A 412 -20.56 2.82 0.74
C LEU A 412 -21.97 3.28 1.11
N ALA A 413 -22.66 2.62 2.05
CA ALA A 413 -23.98 3.02 2.52
C ALA A 413 -23.96 4.43 3.16
N GLN A 414 -22.88 4.78 3.87
CA GLN A 414 -22.68 6.12 4.40
C GLN A 414 -22.56 7.15 3.27
N VAL A 415 -21.59 7.01 2.37
CA VAL A 415 -21.27 8.04 1.36
C VAL A 415 -22.30 8.14 0.23
N SER A 416 -23.01 7.05 -0.06
CA SER A 416 -24.08 7.05 -1.06
C SER A 416 -25.44 7.50 -0.51
N ASN A 417 -25.57 7.62 0.80
CA ASN A 417 -26.84 7.91 1.48
C ASN A 417 -27.99 6.99 1.05
N ASP A 418 -27.70 5.71 0.84
CA ASP A 418 -28.67 4.74 0.32
C ASP A 418 -29.58 4.19 1.44
N GLY A 419 -30.83 4.67 1.47
CA GLY A 419 -31.81 4.31 2.49
C GLY A 419 -32.03 2.79 2.64
N PRO A 420 -32.35 2.04 1.56
CA PRO A 420 -32.50 0.59 1.63
C PRO A 420 -31.26 -0.15 2.17
N LEU A 421 -30.06 0.22 1.74
CA LEU A 421 -28.82 -0.41 2.20
C LEU A 421 -28.54 -0.11 3.68
N ARG A 422 -28.70 1.15 4.11
CA ARG A 422 -28.60 1.55 5.53
C ARG A 422 -29.60 0.78 6.39
N ALA A 423 -30.83 0.64 5.92
CA ALA A 423 -31.88 -0.07 6.64
C ALA A 423 -31.60 -1.57 6.76
N ALA A 424 -30.97 -2.20 5.75
CA ALA A 424 -30.54 -3.60 5.84
C ALA A 424 -29.51 -3.79 6.97
N PHE A 425 -28.52 -2.91 7.06
CA PHE A 425 -27.55 -2.93 8.15
C PHE A 425 -28.18 -2.65 9.52
N ALA A 426 -29.12 -1.70 9.61
CA ALA A 426 -29.81 -1.38 10.86
C ALA A 426 -30.68 -2.53 11.40
N ARG A 427 -31.10 -3.46 10.54
CA ARG A 427 -31.87 -4.65 10.93
C ARG A 427 -30.99 -5.86 11.28
N GLY A 428 -29.66 -5.75 11.19
CA GLY A 428 -28.75 -6.88 11.42
C GLY A 428 -28.86 -8.00 10.38
N GLU A 429 -29.50 -7.73 9.23
CA GLU A 429 -29.71 -8.75 8.20
C GLU A 429 -28.40 -9.08 7.45
N ASP A 430 -28.31 -10.29 6.90
CA ASP A 430 -27.28 -10.59 5.89
C ASP A 430 -27.52 -9.69 4.67
N VAL A 431 -26.64 -8.70 4.50
CA VAL A 431 -26.77 -7.68 3.46
C VAL A 431 -26.87 -8.28 2.07
N HIS A 432 -26.21 -9.42 1.79
CA HIS A 432 -26.29 -10.08 0.48
C HIS A 432 -27.66 -10.74 0.27
N VAL A 433 -28.25 -11.27 1.33
CA VAL A 433 -29.62 -11.81 1.29
C VAL A 433 -30.62 -10.66 1.12
N SER A 434 -30.48 -9.56 1.85
CA SER A 434 -31.34 -8.38 1.71
C SER A 434 -31.23 -7.76 0.32
N THR A 435 -30.02 -7.71 -0.26
CA THR A 435 -29.80 -7.33 -1.66
C THR A 435 -30.54 -8.25 -2.62
N ALA A 436 -30.37 -9.58 -2.48
CA ALA A 436 -31.05 -10.55 -3.34
C ALA A 436 -32.58 -10.41 -3.24
N ALA A 437 -33.11 -10.35 -2.02
CA ALA A 437 -34.55 -10.20 -1.78
C ALA A 437 -35.09 -8.91 -2.40
N SER A 438 -34.35 -7.80 -2.32
CA SER A 438 -34.73 -6.52 -2.92
C SER A 438 -34.70 -6.56 -4.45
N MET A 439 -33.64 -7.13 -5.03
CA MET A 439 -33.46 -7.23 -6.48
C MET A 439 -34.49 -8.15 -7.15
N PHE A 440 -34.77 -9.30 -6.54
CA PHE A 440 -35.57 -10.37 -7.13
C PHE A 440 -36.98 -10.47 -6.52
N ARG A 441 -37.30 -9.63 -5.53
CA ARG A 441 -38.62 -9.50 -4.88
C ARG A 441 -39.16 -10.82 -4.33
N PHE A 442 -38.39 -11.47 -3.46
CA PHE A 442 -38.79 -12.72 -2.77
C PHE A 442 -38.68 -12.58 -1.25
N ASP A 443 -39.40 -13.45 -0.52
CA ASP A 443 -39.21 -13.63 0.92
C ASP A 443 -38.04 -14.59 1.17
N ALA A 444 -36.99 -14.11 1.85
CA ALA A 444 -35.77 -14.87 2.07
C ALA A 444 -35.98 -16.09 2.98
N THR A 445 -36.87 -15.99 3.97
CA THR A 445 -37.16 -17.07 4.92
C THR A 445 -37.92 -18.18 4.21
N GLU A 446 -38.89 -17.82 3.37
CA GLU A 446 -39.67 -18.76 2.57
C GLU A 446 -38.79 -19.47 1.53
N LEU A 447 -38.01 -18.72 0.75
CA LEU A 447 -37.18 -19.28 -0.32
C LEU A 447 -36.08 -20.21 0.22
N LYS A 448 -35.48 -19.87 1.36
CA LYS A 448 -34.46 -20.71 2.00
C LYS A 448 -34.96 -22.11 2.33
N VAL A 449 -36.25 -22.26 2.66
CA VAL A 449 -36.88 -23.55 2.95
C VAL A 449 -37.37 -24.24 1.68
N GLN A 450 -38.01 -23.51 0.78
CA GLN A 450 -38.64 -24.09 -0.42
C GLN A 450 -37.61 -24.49 -1.49
N ASP A 451 -36.55 -23.70 -1.67
CA ASP A 451 -35.52 -23.91 -2.69
C ASP A 451 -34.15 -23.41 -2.18
N PRO A 452 -33.46 -24.20 -1.34
CA PRO A 452 -32.16 -23.82 -0.77
C PRO A 452 -31.07 -23.60 -1.83
N ALA A 453 -31.16 -24.30 -2.96
CA ALA A 453 -30.19 -24.17 -4.06
C ALA A 453 -30.33 -22.80 -4.73
N ARG A 454 -31.56 -22.40 -5.07
CA ARG A 454 -31.84 -21.07 -5.61
C ARG A 454 -31.54 -19.96 -4.62
N PHE A 455 -31.85 -20.15 -3.33
CA PHE A 455 -31.46 -19.20 -2.28
C PHE A 455 -29.94 -18.94 -2.29
N LYS A 456 -29.14 -20.01 -2.33
CA LYS A 456 -27.67 -19.93 -2.41
C LYS A 456 -27.21 -19.22 -3.68
N GLU A 457 -27.79 -19.54 -4.83
CA GLU A 457 -27.47 -18.90 -6.11
C GLU A 457 -27.75 -17.38 -6.08
N LEU A 458 -28.94 -16.97 -5.65
CA LEU A 458 -29.31 -15.54 -5.61
C LEU A 458 -28.45 -14.76 -4.61
N ARG A 459 -28.12 -15.36 -3.46
CA ARG A 459 -27.18 -14.76 -2.50
C ARG A 459 -25.78 -14.60 -3.10
N GLN A 460 -25.29 -15.57 -3.89
CA GLN A 460 -24.01 -15.46 -4.58
C GLN A 460 -24.01 -14.37 -5.66
N ILE A 461 -25.10 -14.24 -6.41
CA ILE A 461 -25.27 -13.14 -7.39
C ILE A 461 -25.22 -11.79 -6.69
N ALA A 462 -25.97 -11.62 -5.61
CA ALA A 462 -25.98 -10.40 -4.82
C ALA A 462 -24.61 -10.10 -4.18
N LYS A 463 -23.91 -11.11 -3.67
CA LYS A 463 -22.53 -10.97 -3.17
C LYS A 463 -21.61 -10.41 -4.24
N ALA A 464 -21.59 -11.04 -5.42
CA ALA A 464 -20.76 -10.58 -6.55
C ALA A 464 -21.10 -9.16 -7.01
N LEU A 465 -22.36 -8.74 -6.91
CA LEU A 465 -22.80 -7.38 -7.21
C LEU A 465 -22.37 -6.37 -6.14
N ASN A 466 -22.56 -6.67 -4.85
CA ASN A 466 -22.15 -5.79 -3.76
C ASN A 466 -20.64 -5.46 -3.84
N PHE A 467 -19.80 -6.49 -4.00
CA PHE A 467 -18.37 -6.28 -4.24
C PHE A 467 -18.14 -5.61 -5.61
N GLY A 468 -18.80 -6.09 -6.65
CA GLY A 468 -18.61 -5.60 -8.01
C GLY A 468 -18.90 -4.11 -8.18
N ILE A 469 -19.92 -3.56 -7.50
CA ILE A 469 -20.38 -2.18 -7.65
C ILE A 469 -19.59 -1.19 -6.83
N ALA A 470 -19.14 -1.58 -5.63
CA ALA A 470 -18.10 -0.82 -4.92
C ALA A 470 -16.90 -0.58 -5.84
N TYR A 471 -16.55 -1.58 -6.66
CA TYR A 471 -15.47 -1.50 -7.66
C TYR A 471 -15.89 -1.06 -9.07
N GLY A 472 -17.19 -0.75 -9.27
CA GLY A 472 -17.93 -0.54 -10.52
C GLY A 472 -17.48 -1.35 -11.73
N THR A 473 -17.57 -2.64 -11.49
CA THR A 473 -17.64 -3.70 -12.47
C THR A 473 -18.79 -3.45 -13.45
N GLY A 474 -18.48 -3.30 -14.74
CA GLY A 474 -19.50 -3.25 -15.80
C GLY A 474 -20.12 -4.62 -16.10
N ALA A 475 -21.25 -4.64 -16.83
CA ALA A 475 -22.04 -5.85 -17.11
C ALA A 475 -21.21 -7.03 -17.63
N ALA A 476 -20.29 -6.76 -18.56
CA ALA A 476 -19.42 -7.79 -19.13
C ALA A 476 -18.47 -8.42 -18.09
N ALA A 477 -17.93 -7.62 -17.18
CA ALA A 477 -17.04 -8.10 -16.12
C ALA A 477 -17.82 -8.84 -15.04
N LEU A 478 -19.03 -8.38 -14.69
CA LEU A 478 -19.93 -9.06 -13.78
C LEU A 478 -20.32 -10.45 -14.32
N ALA A 479 -20.74 -10.52 -15.58
CA ALA A 479 -21.10 -11.77 -16.24
C ALA A 479 -19.95 -12.79 -16.24
N ARG A 480 -18.72 -12.33 -16.49
CA ARG A 480 -17.51 -13.17 -16.40
C ARG A 480 -17.24 -13.64 -14.97
N SER A 481 -17.37 -12.77 -13.97
CA SER A 481 -17.17 -13.10 -12.55
C SER A 481 -18.15 -14.16 -12.07
N LEU A 482 -19.45 -13.94 -12.34
CA LEU A 482 -20.51 -14.89 -12.00
C LEU A 482 -20.31 -16.25 -12.69
N THR A 483 -19.99 -16.24 -13.99
CA THR A 483 -19.71 -17.47 -14.74
C THR A 483 -18.52 -18.22 -14.14
N GLY A 484 -17.45 -17.51 -13.78
CA GLY A 484 -16.28 -18.08 -13.11
C GLY A 484 -16.55 -18.61 -11.70
N ASN A 485 -17.64 -18.18 -11.07
CA ASN A 485 -18.11 -18.67 -9.76
C ASN A 485 -19.19 -19.75 -9.88
N GLY A 486 -19.34 -20.36 -11.06
CA GLY A 486 -20.28 -21.45 -11.30
C GLY A 486 -21.72 -20.99 -11.53
N THR A 487 -21.96 -19.70 -11.79
CA THR A 487 -23.27 -19.14 -12.16
C THR A 487 -23.22 -18.63 -13.61
N PRO A 488 -23.49 -19.48 -14.63
CA PRO A 488 -23.41 -19.10 -16.04
C PRO A 488 -24.26 -17.87 -16.34
N THR A 489 -23.60 -16.79 -16.77
CA THR A 489 -24.24 -15.47 -16.96
C THR A 489 -23.83 -14.88 -18.31
N THR A 490 -24.79 -14.52 -19.15
CA THR A 490 -24.55 -13.82 -20.42
C THR A 490 -24.33 -12.32 -20.22
N LEU A 491 -23.83 -11.62 -21.25
CA LEU A 491 -23.69 -10.16 -21.19
C LEU A 491 -25.03 -9.46 -20.93
N ASP A 492 -26.10 -9.88 -21.61
CA ASP A 492 -27.44 -9.30 -21.45
C ASP A 492 -28.00 -9.54 -20.05
N GLN A 493 -27.77 -10.73 -19.48
CA GLN A 493 -28.11 -11.01 -18.09
C GLN A 493 -27.29 -10.14 -17.12
N GLY A 494 -26.01 -9.90 -17.41
CA GLY A 494 -25.19 -8.98 -16.65
C GLY A 494 -25.73 -7.54 -16.65
N HIS A 495 -26.30 -7.08 -17.77
CA HIS A 495 -26.98 -5.78 -17.84
C HIS A 495 -28.24 -5.75 -16.97
N ASP A 496 -29.12 -6.75 -17.12
CA ASP A 496 -30.35 -6.87 -16.33
C ASP A 496 -30.07 -6.92 -14.82
N LEU A 497 -29.04 -7.65 -14.39
CA LEU A 497 -28.62 -7.72 -13.00
C LEU A 497 -28.15 -6.36 -12.45
N LEU A 498 -27.36 -5.60 -13.22
CA LEU A 498 -26.94 -4.26 -12.82
C LEU A 498 -28.13 -3.30 -12.72
N ASP A 499 -29.07 -3.37 -13.66
CA ASP A 499 -30.24 -2.49 -13.64
C ASP A 499 -31.18 -2.81 -12.47
N LYS A 500 -31.37 -4.09 -12.14
CA LYS A 500 -32.09 -4.50 -10.92
C LYS A 500 -31.41 -4.00 -9.65
N TYR A 501 -30.09 -4.07 -9.59
CA TYR A 501 -29.34 -3.54 -8.45
C TYR A 501 -29.54 -2.02 -8.31
N ARG A 502 -29.40 -1.26 -9.41
CA ARG A 502 -29.61 0.19 -9.40
C ARG A 502 -31.00 0.58 -8.93
N GLN A 503 -32.02 -0.22 -9.27
CA GLN A 503 -33.39 -0.02 -8.79
C GLN A 503 -33.54 -0.34 -7.30
N ALA A 504 -32.83 -1.36 -6.80
CA ALA A 504 -32.84 -1.73 -5.39
C ALA A 504 -32.10 -0.69 -4.52
N TYR A 505 -31.00 -0.12 -5.04
CA TYR A 505 -30.11 0.81 -4.34
C TYR A 505 -29.89 2.10 -5.16
N PRO A 506 -30.91 2.97 -5.23
CA PRO A 506 -30.86 4.19 -6.05
C PRO A 506 -29.84 5.23 -5.54
N GLY A 507 -29.56 5.29 -4.24
CA GLY A 507 -28.54 6.19 -3.67
C GLY A 507 -27.14 5.76 -4.10
N THR A 508 -26.87 4.46 -4.06
CA THR A 508 -25.60 3.88 -4.57
C THR A 508 -25.42 4.14 -6.06
N ALA A 509 -26.49 3.99 -6.86
CA ALA A 509 -26.46 4.28 -8.29
C ALA A 509 -26.18 5.76 -8.58
N ALA A 510 -26.91 6.67 -7.92
CA ALA A 510 -26.73 8.11 -8.08
C ALA A 510 -25.32 8.56 -7.67
N TRP A 511 -24.80 8.05 -6.55
CA TRP A 511 -23.44 8.31 -6.11
C TRP A 511 -22.40 7.85 -7.14
N ALA A 512 -22.55 6.63 -7.70
CA ALA A 512 -21.63 6.14 -8.71
C ALA A 512 -21.67 6.97 -10.00
N GLU A 513 -22.85 7.43 -10.43
CA GLU A 513 -23.01 8.33 -11.58
C GLU A 513 -22.37 9.69 -11.35
N GLU A 514 -22.50 10.24 -10.14
CA GLU A 514 -21.85 11.49 -9.75
C GLU A 514 -20.32 11.38 -9.84
N ARG A 515 -19.74 10.29 -9.30
CA ARG A 515 -18.29 10.04 -9.39
C ARG A 515 -17.81 9.89 -10.84
N ILE A 516 -18.63 9.30 -11.72
CA ILE A 516 -18.35 9.23 -13.17
C ILE A 516 -18.38 10.64 -13.77
N ALA A 517 -19.38 11.47 -13.44
CA ALA A 517 -19.49 12.83 -13.95
C ALA A 517 -18.29 13.71 -13.54
N GLU A 518 -17.77 13.55 -12.32
CA GLU A 518 -16.57 14.25 -11.85
C GLU A 518 -15.33 13.91 -12.66
N ILE A 519 -15.06 12.62 -12.88
CA ILE A 519 -13.87 12.25 -13.67
C ILE A 519 -14.01 12.65 -15.14
N GLU A 520 -15.24 12.65 -15.67
CA GLU A 520 -15.53 13.17 -17.00
C GLU A 520 -15.29 14.69 -17.07
N HIS A 521 -15.57 15.42 -15.99
CA HIS A 521 -15.21 16.84 -15.89
C HIS A 521 -13.68 17.01 -15.94
N VAL A 522 -12.92 16.26 -15.14
CA VAL A 522 -11.44 16.26 -15.19
C VAL A 522 -10.93 15.94 -16.60
N ARG A 523 -11.50 14.94 -17.26
CA ARG A 523 -11.15 14.60 -18.64
C ARG A 523 -11.35 15.79 -19.58
N ASN A 524 -12.40 16.56 -19.38
CA ASN A 524 -12.71 17.72 -20.22
C ASN A 524 -11.80 18.93 -19.92
N THR A 525 -11.12 18.97 -18.77
CA THR A 525 -10.10 20.00 -18.48
C THR A 525 -8.72 19.66 -19.04
N VAL A 526 -8.46 18.42 -19.47
CA VAL A 526 -7.14 18.01 -20.01
C VAL A 526 -6.67 18.91 -21.17
N PRO A 527 -7.50 19.25 -22.18
CA PRO A 527 -7.08 20.18 -23.23
C PRO A 527 -6.68 21.54 -22.66
N GLY A 528 -5.43 21.94 -22.87
CA GLY A 528 -4.87 23.20 -22.37
C GLY A 528 -4.38 23.17 -20.92
N ALA A 529 -4.60 22.09 -20.17
CA ALA A 529 -4.06 21.93 -18.82
C ALA A 529 -2.67 21.27 -18.78
N ILE A 530 -2.26 20.59 -19.86
CA ILE A 530 -0.94 19.97 -19.98
C ILE A 530 -0.07 20.82 -20.90
N ASP A 531 1.12 21.18 -20.43
CA ASP A 531 2.19 21.77 -21.21
C ASP A 531 3.06 20.67 -21.81
N TRP A 532 2.76 20.31 -23.06
CA TRP A 532 3.51 19.28 -23.78
C TRP A 532 4.99 19.61 -23.98
N PRO A 533 5.40 20.85 -24.30
CA PRO A 533 6.81 21.21 -24.38
C PRO A 533 7.60 20.87 -23.12
N SER A 534 7.15 21.31 -21.93
CA SER A 534 7.83 20.96 -20.68
C SER A 534 7.73 19.47 -20.35
N THR A 535 6.58 18.84 -20.65
CA THR A 535 6.39 17.39 -20.43
C THR A 535 7.37 16.56 -21.25
N LEU A 536 7.54 16.88 -22.54
CA LEU A 536 8.48 16.23 -23.44
C LEU A 536 9.93 16.53 -23.04
N ARG A 537 10.23 17.78 -22.66
CA ARG A 537 11.54 18.17 -22.11
C ARG A 537 11.91 17.34 -20.88
N LEU A 538 10.98 17.14 -19.93
CA LEU A 538 11.20 16.26 -18.78
C LEU A 538 11.46 14.82 -19.25
N ALA A 539 10.56 14.26 -20.06
CA ALA A 539 10.65 12.87 -20.52
C ALA A 539 11.95 12.56 -21.28
N ASN A 540 12.46 13.52 -22.05
CA ASN A 540 13.67 13.37 -22.85
C ASN A 540 14.93 13.33 -21.99
N ASN A 541 15.00 14.12 -20.91
CA ASN A 541 16.20 14.25 -20.09
C ASN A 541 16.20 13.34 -18.85
N PHE A 542 15.03 12.91 -18.37
CA PHE A 542 14.89 12.18 -17.10
C PHE A 542 15.68 10.87 -17.04
N GLY A 543 15.70 10.10 -18.13
CA GLY A 543 16.35 8.79 -18.17
C GLY A 543 17.87 8.87 -17.99
N ASP A 544 18.52 9.76 -18.74
CA ASP A 544 19.98 9.92 -18.70
C ASP A 544 20.45 10.53 -17.39
N ILE A 545 19.76 11.57 -16.89
CA ILE A 545 20.06 12.22 -15.61
C ILE A 545 19.94 11.23 -14.45
N ASN A 546 18.86 10.44 -14.40
CA ASN A 546 18.70 9.47 -13.33
C ASN A 546 19.65 8.28 -13.43
N ARG A 547 20.09 7.89 -14.64
CA ARG A 547 21.15 6.89 -14.81
C ARG A 547 22.43 7.38 -14.14
N VAL A 548 22.90 8.57 -14.49
CA VAL A 548 24.11 9.18 -13.90
C VAL A 548 23.97 9.32 -12.39
N ARG A 549 22.83 9.82 -11.91
CA ARG A 549 22.55 9.96 -10.47
C ARG A 549 22.66 8.64 -9.71
N ARG A 550 22.11 7.54 -10.25
CA ARG A 550 22.18 6.21 -9.63
C ARG A 550 23.60 5.64 -9.64
N GLU A 551 24.30 5.74 -10.77
CA GLU A 551 25.70 5.30 -10.91
C GLU A 551 26.62 6.04 -9.95
N PHE A 552 26.42 7.35 -9.81
CA PHE A 552 27.16 8.19 -8.85
C PHE A 552 26.91 7.76 -7.41
N ARG A 553 25.63 7.60 -7.01
CA ARG A 553 25.29 7.15 -5.64
C ARG A 553 25.91 5.78 -5.34
N LYS A 554 25.85 4.85 -6.30
CA LYS A 554 26.43 3.50 -6.15
C LYS A 554 27.95 3.53 -5.95
N THR A 555 28.64 4.47 -6.58
CA THR A 555 30.12 4.53 -6.56
C THR A 555 30.69 5.39 -5.44
N ARG A 556 29.95 6.41 -4.97
CA ARG A 556 30.45 7.40 -3.99
C ARG A 556 29.68 7.44 -2.67
N ASN A 557 28.66 6.60 -2.53
CA ASN A 557 27.78 6.52 -1.36
C ASN A 557 27.21 7.88 -0.90
N ARG A 558 27.02 8.83 -1.83
CA ARG A 558 26.36 10.11 -1.59
C ARG A 558 25.57 10.54 -2.82
N TRP A 559 24.64 11.46 -2.62
CA TRP A 559 23.95 12.09 -3.74
C TRP A 559 24.88 13.08 -4.46
N PRO A 560 24.89 13.09 -5.81
CA PRO A 560 25.62 14.11 -6.58
C PRO A 560 24.92 15.46 -6.53
N ALA A 561 25.70 16.53 -6.59
CA ALA A 561 25.18 17.85 -6.93
C ALA A 561 24.77 17.90 -8.42
N ALA A 562 23.92 18.86 -8.79
CA ALA A 562 23.46 18.97 -10.17
C ALA A 562 24.60 19.33 -11.14
N GLU A 563 25.57 20.10 -10.67
CA GLU A 563 26.80 20.45 -11.36
C GLU A 563 27.61 19.19 -11.71
N GLU A 564 27.70 18.22 -10.80
CA GLU A 564 28.44 16.97 -11.01
C GLU A 564 27.75 16.08 -12.05
N ILE A 565 26.42 16.00 -12.02
CA ILE A 565 25.67 15.28 -13.05
C ILE A 565 25.81 15.97 -14.41
N ALA A 566 25.71 17.31 -14.45
CA ALA A 566 25.83 18.07 -15.69
C ALA A 566 27.23 17.92 -16.32
N ASP A 567 28.29 17.95 -15.51
CA ASP A 567 29.67 17.74 -15.95
C ASP A 567 29.85 16.35 -16.60
N ILE A 568 29.31 15.31 -15.96
CA ILE A 568 29.35 13.92 -16.48
C ILE A 568 28.58 13.79 -17.80
N LEU A 569 27.42 14.44 -17.92
CA LEU A 569 26.56 14.32 -19.10
C LEU A 569 27.05 15.11 -20.31
N HIS A 570 27.65 16.28 -20.09
CA HIS A 570 27.79 17.28 -21.16
C HIS A 570 29.22 17.78 -21.40
N SER A 571 30.15 17.63 -20.47
CA SER A 571 31.48 18.26 -20.61
C SER A 571 32.57 17.57 -19.79
N PRO A 572 32.95 16.31 -20.12
CA PRO A 572 34.03 15.62 -19.42
C PRO A 572 35.36 16.39 -19.56
N GLY A 573 35.70 17.18 -18.54
CA GLY A 573 36.94 17.97 -18.47
C GLY A 573 36.83 19.46 -18.85
N GLY A 574 35.62 19.96 -19.14
CA GLY A 574 35.38 21.37 -19.55
C GLY A 574 34.52 22.20 -18.59
N GLY A 575 33.85 21.57 -17.62
CA GLY A 575 32.86 22.20 -16.74
C GLY A 575 31.52 22.44 -17.46
N PRO A 576 30.38 22.20 -16.81
CA PRO A 576 29.06 22.40 -17.41
C PRO A 576 28.69 23.88 -17.52
N THR A 577 27.82 24.23 -18.48
CA THR A 577 27.24 25.58 -18.56
C THR A 577 26.15 25.78 -17.50
N GLU A 578 25.86 27.03 -17.13
CA GLU A 578 24.77 27.35 -16.19
C GLU A 578 23.42 26.76 -16.62
N ASP A 579 23.09 26.82 -17.92
CA ASP A 579 21.85 26.24 -18.46
C ASP A 579 21.78 24.72 -18.32
N GLN A 580 22.92 24.02 -18.47
CA GLN A 580 23.00 22.57 -18.29
C GLN A 580 22.78 22.19 -16.83
N VAL A 581 23.41 22.93 -15.90
CA VAL A 581 23.19 22.74 -14.46
C VAL A 581 21.73 23.00 -14.10
N ALA A 582 21.14 24.11 -14.57
CA ALA A 582 19.75 24.46 -14.32
C ALA A 582 18.76 23.41 -14.87
N MET A 583 19.03 22.84 -16.06
CA MET A 583 18.25 21.72 -16.60
C MET A 583 18.29 20.52 -15.67
N VAL A 584 19.49 20.13 -15.23
CA VAL A 584 19.66 18.99 -14.33
C VAL A 584 18.93 19.24 -13.02
N GLN A 585 19.12 20.40 -12.40
CA GLN A 585 18.41 20.80 -11.17
C GLN A 585 16.89 20.70 -11.36
N TRP A 586 16.36 21.23 -12.46
CA TRP A 586 14.93 21.16 -12.77
C TRP A 586 14.43 19.72 -12.92
N VAL A 587 15.13 18.85 -13.64
CA VAL A 587 14.74 17.44 -13.81
C VAL A 587 14.81 16.67 -12.49
N LEU A 588 15.82 16.93 -11.66
CA LEU A 588 15.99 16.30 -10.34
C LEU A 588 14.86 16.65 -9.36
N GLY A 589 14.14 17.75 -9.61
CA GLY A 589 12.92 18.12 -8.89
C GLY A 589 11.73 17.17 -9.11
N TYR A 590 11.83 16.23 -10.06
CA TYR A 590 10.79 15.24 -10.32
C TYR A 590 11.27 13.81 -9.98
N SER A 591 10.36 13.02 -9.46
CA SER A 591 10.55 11.61 -9.10
C SER A 591 10.21 10.63 -10.22
N ALA A 592 9.48 11.09 -11.25
CA ALA A 592 9.10 10.30 -12.43
C ALA A 592 8.78 11.21 -13.62
N THR A 593 8.74 10.63 -14.83
CA THR A 593 8.24 11.32 -16.03
C THR A 593 6.71 11.41 -15.97
N VAL A 594 6.20 12.64 -15.79
CA VAL A 594 4.77 12.94 -15.66
C VAL A 594 4.36 14.07 -16.58
N ALA A 595 3.08 14.12 -16.95
CA ALA A 595 2.51 15.27 -17.61
C ALA A 595 2.60 16.50 -16.69
N LEU A 596 3.04 17.64 -17.23
CA LEU A 596 3.22 18.88 -16.50
C LEU A 596 2.16 19.90 -16.88
N ARG A 597 1.79 20.75 -15.92
CA ARG A 597 1.00 21.96 -16.15
C ARG A 597 1.89 23.09 -16.65
N PRO A 598 1.32 24.18 -17.20
CA PRO A 598 2.08 25.37 -17.61
C PRO A 598 2.92 26.03 -16.50
N ASN A 599 2.56 25.82 -15.23
CA ASN A 599 3.35 26.31 -14.07
C ASN A 599 4.50 25.35 -13.68
N GLY A 600 4.73 24.27 -14.43
CA GLY A 600 5.75 23.26 -14.16
C GLY A 600 5.32 22.18 -13.16
N GLU A 601 4.18 22.32 -12.48
CA GLU A 601 3.75 21.27 -11.54
C GLU A 601 3.22 20.03 -12.27
N PRO A 602 3.34 18.83 -11.68
CA PRO A 602 2.67 17.65 -12.19
C PRO A 602 1.16 17.86 -12.38
N PHE A 603 0.65 17.55 -13.57
CA PHE A 603 -0.78 17.47 -13.82
C PHE A 603 -1.37 16.30 -13.02
N THR A 604 -2.14 16.67 -12.01
CA THR A 604 -2.79 15.75 -11.07
C THR A 604 -4.26 16.07 -10.92
N PHE A 605 -5.02 15.04 -10.57
CA PHE A 605 -6.40 15.14 -10.10
C PHE A 605 -6.54 14.20 -8.90
N SER A 606 -7.46 14.49 -7.97
CA SER A 606 -7.49 13.77 -6.68
C SER A 606 -8.89 13.42 -6.22
N SER A 607 -9.04 12.21 -5.70
CA SER A 607 -10.26 11.75 -5.03
C SER A 607 -10.06 11.82 -3.51
N PHE A 608 -11.13 12.07 -2.76
CA PHE A 608 -11.05 12.37 -1.33
C PHE A 608 -11.97 11.47 -0.49
N THR A 609 -11.49 11.06 0.69
CA THR A 609 -12.32 10.44 1.73
C THR A 609 -13.08 11.53 2.52
N VAL A 610 -14.04 11.11 3.34
CA VAL A 610 -14.77 12.01 4.26
C VAL A 610 -13.83 12.66 5.29
N ALA A 611 -12.71 11.99 5.64
CA ALA A 611 -11.69 12.52 6.53
C ALA A 611 -10.78 13.57 5.86
N GLY A 612 -10.93 13.79 4.55
CA GLY A 612 -10.06 14.65 3.75
C GLY A 612 -8.86 13.93 3.15
N ARG A 613 -8.65 12.63 3.40
CA ARG A 613 -7.53 11.88 2.79
C ARG A 613 -7.59 12.02 1.29
N ARG A 614 -6.46 12.37 0.69
CA ARG A 614 -6.35 12.63 -0.75
C ARG A 614 -5.59 11.50 -1.45
N GLN A 615 -6.26 10.80 -2.35
CA GLN A 615 -5.59 9.95 -3.33
C GLN A 615 -5.32 10.75 -4.60
N GLN A 616 -4.05 11.00 -4.89
CA GLN A 616 -3.64 11.72 -6.11
C GLN A 616 -3.46 10.76 -7.29
N PHE A 617 -3.91 11.19 -8.47
CA PHE A 617 -3.76 10.49 -9.73
C PHE A 617 -2.87 11.31 -10.66
N ASN A 618 -1.84 10.66 -11.19
CA ASN A 618 -0.86 11.28 -12.09
C ASN A 618 -0.90 10.62 -13.46
N LEU A 619 -0.54 11.40 -14.49
CA LEU A 619 -0.40 10.88 -15.84
C LEU A 619 1.08 10.66 -16.17
N HIS A 620 1.54 9.41 -16.02
CA HIS A 620 2.88 9.00 -16.40
C HIS A 620 3.07 9.03 -17.92
N VAL A 621 4.13 9.70 -18.37
CA VAL A 621 4.36 9.96 -19.79
C VAL A 621 4.51 8.67 -20.60
N ASP A 622 5.19 7.67 -20.05
CA ASP A 622 5.42 6.39 -20.75
C ASP A 622 4.12 5.68 -21.17
N ARG A 623 3.06 5.81 -20.37
CA ARG A 623 1.75 5.26 -20.69
C ARG A 623 1.00 6.13 -21.69
N LEU A 624 1.12 7.46 -21.59
CA LEU A 624 0.54 8.39 -22.56
C LEU A 624 1.16 8.18 -23.93
N PHE A 625 2.47 7.98 -23.99
CA PHE A 625 3.18 7.71 -25.24
C PHE A 625 2.68 6.44 -25.89
N LEU A 626 2.53 5.35 -25.13
CA LEU A 626 2.00 4.10 -25.66
C LEU A 626 0.61 4.28 -26.30
N LEU A 627 -0.31 4.93 -25.59
CA LEU A 627 -1.67 5.17 -26.08
C LEU A 627 -1.66 6.09 -27.32
N ALA A 628 -0.89 7.17 -27.29
CA ALA A 628 -0.76 8.10 -28.40
C ALA A 628 -0.18 7.44 -29.66
N VAL A 629 0.82 6.57 -29.49
CA VAL A 629 1.41 5.79 -30.60
C VAL A 629 0.39 4.83 -31.19
N ILE A 630 -0.35 4.08 -30.36
CA ILE A 630 -1.37 3.14 -30.84
C ILE A 630 -2.43 3.87 -31.68
N ASP A 631 -2.90 5.02 -31.18
CA ASP A 631 -3.87 5.86 -31.88
C ASP A 631 -3.31 6.45 -33.18
N ALA A 632 -2.07 6.96 -33.16
CA ALA A 632 -1.40 7.49 -34.35
C ALA A 632 -1.14 6.42 -35.42
N VAL A 633 -0.75 5.20 -35.03
CA VAL A 633 -0.59 4.04 -35.93
C VAL A 633 -1.92 3.69 -36.60
N GLY A 634 -3.05 3.84 -35.89
CA GLY A 634 -4.40 3.66 -36.44
C GLY A 634 -4.87 4.79 -37.37
N GLY A 635 -4.14 5.90 -37.43
CA GLY A 635 -4.48 7.06 -38.26
C GLY A 635 -4.55 6.74 -39.76
N SER A 636 -5.54 7.31 -40.44
CA SER A 636 -5.83 7.05 -41.86
C SER A 636 -5.35 8.14 -42.82
N SER A 637 -4.65 9.17 -42.33
CA SER A 637 -4.12 10.22 -43.20
C SER A 637 -2.92 9.71 -44.01
N GLN A 638 -2.74 10.20 -45.24
CA GLN A 638 -1.64 9.75 -46.10
C GLN A 638 -0.25 9.93 -45.46
N PRO A 639 0.07 11.05 -44.77
CA PRO A 639 1.35 11.20 -44.07
C PRO A 639 1.58 10.14 -42.99
N LEU A 640 0.55 9.81 -42.20
CA LEU A 640 0.64 8.78 -41.16
C LEU A 640 0.80 7.38 -41.74
N ILE A 641 0.12 7.07 -42.84
CA ILE A 641 0.26 5.78 -43.54
C ILE A 641 1.70 5.61 -44.05
N THR A 642 2.27 6.65 -44.66
CA THR A 642 3.65 6.63 -45.14
C THR A 642 4.64 6.47 -43.99
N LEU A 643 4.53 7.29 -42.94
CA LEU A 643 5.38 7.22 -41.75
C LEU A 643 5.30 5.85 -41.09
N ARG A 644 4.09 5.31 -40.89
CA ARG A 644 3.89 4.00 -40.27
C ARG A 644 4.59 2.90 -41.06
N THR A 645 4.52 2.95 -42.38
CA THR A 645 5.14 1.95 -43.25
C THR A 645 6.67 2.02 -43.17
N GLN A 646 7.22 3.23 -43.29
CA GLN A 646 8.66 3.47 -43.22
C GLN A 646 9.24 3.11 -41.86
N PHE A 647 8.60 3.54 -40.78
CA PHE A 647 9.04 3.27 -39.42
C PHE A 647 8.97 1.77 -39.10
N ALA A 648 7.95 1.07 -39.58
CA ALA A 648 7.84 -0.38 -39.41
C ALA A 648 8.97 -1.13 -40.13
N GLU A 649 9.36 -0.68 -41.32
CA GLU A 649 10.49 -1.24 -42.07
C GLU A 649 11.83 -0.98 -41.37
N GLU A 650 12.06 0.27 -40.94
CA GLU A 650 13.29 0.70 -40.26
C GLU A 650 13.54 -0.03 -38.94
N HIS A 651 12.48 -0.22 -38.15
CA HIS A 651 12.56 -0.84 -36.83
C HIS A 651 12.12 -2.30 -36.79
N HIS A 652 11.90 -2.92 -37.95
CA HIS A 652 11.49 -4.32 -38.09
C HIS A 652 10.21 -4.69 -37.30
N LEU A 653 9.22 -3.79 -37.30
CA LEU A 653 7.96 -3.97 -36.59
C LEU A 653 6.90 -4.56 -37.49
N VAL A 654 6.04 -5.40 -36.92
CA VAL A 654 4.82 -5.88 -37.59
C VAL A 654 3.67 -5.07 -37.04
N LEU A 655 3.14 -4.11 -37.81
CA LEU A 655 2.02 -3.27 -37.36
C LEU A 655 0.66 -3.68 -37.96
N HIS A 656 0.68 -4.50 -39.01
CA HIS A 656 -0.51 -5.03 -39.68
C HIS A 656 -0.36 -6.53 -39.91
N ARG A 657 -1.46 -7.27 -39.88
CA ARG A 657 -1.51 -8.69 -40.24
C ARG A 657 -2.56 -8.90 -41.32
N ARG A 658 -2.12 -9.35 -42.50
CA ARG A 658 -2.99 -9.61 -43.68
C ARG A 658 -3.77 -8.38 -44.14
N GLY A 659 -3.18 -7.19 -44.03
CA GLY A 659 -3.81 -5.93 -44.41
C GLY A 659 -4.70 -5.31 -43.33
N GLU A 660 -4.97 -6.02 -42.24
CA GLU A 660 -5.72 -5.49 -41.09
C GLU A 660 -4.77 -4.95 -40.02
N PRO A 661 -5.15 -3.88 -39.30
CA PRO A 661 -4.40 -3.40 -38.13
C PRO A 661 -4.31 -4.49 -37.06
N LEU A 662 -3.19 -4.51 -36.33
CA LEU A 662 -3.08 -5.33 -35.13
C LEU A 662 -4.03 -4.86 -34.03
N THR A 663 -4.39 -5.76 -33.12
CA THR A 663 -5.13 -5.39 -31.91
C THR A 663 -4.29 -4.48 -31.01
N GLU A 664 -4.92 -3.69 -30.14
CA GLU A 664 -4.23 -2.81 -29.18
C GLU A 664 -3.16 -3.56 -28.37
N SER A 665 -3.47 -4.78 -27.89
CA SER A 665 -2.52 -5.61 -27.13
C SER A 665 -1.35 -6.10 -27.97
N GLU A 666 -1.56 -6.37 -29.26
CA GLU A 666 -0.49 -6.77 -30.18
C GLU A 666 0.39 -5.56 -30.54
N LEU A 667 -0.19 -4.38 -30.78
CA LEU A 667 0.56 -3.14 -30.98
C LEU A 667 1.37 -2.78 -29.73
N ALA A 668 0.79 -2.92 -28.54
CA ALA A 668 1.50 -2.63 -27.30
C ALA A 668 2.74 -3.50 -27.12
N ARG A 669 2.73 -4.74 -27.60
CA ARG A 669 3.92 -5.62 -27.64
C ARG A 669 4.97 -5.16 -28.65
N GLN A 670 4.56 -4.65 -29.82
CA GLN A 670 5.51 -4.08 -30.77
C GLN A 670 6.22 -2.83 -30.22
N PHE A 671 5.54 -2.09 -29.35
CA PHE A 671 6.08 -0.91 -28.68
C PHE A 671 6.41 -1.16 -27.21
N GLU A 672 6.85 -2.38 -26.86
CA GLU A 672 7.26 -2.69 -25.49
C GLU A 672 8.45 -1.81 -25.05
N GLU A 673 9.41 -1.59 -25.95
CA GLU A 673 10.55 -0.71 -25.72
C GLU A 673 10.11 0.77 -25.61
N ARG A 674 10.39 1.39 -24.46
CA ARG A 674 10.00 2.77 -24.17
C ARG A 674 10.62 3.79 -25.14
N ALA A 675 11.87 3.57 -25.55
CA ALA A 675 12.56 4.44 -26.50
C ALA A 675 11.90 4.46 -27.88
N LEU A 676 11.35 3.33 -28.32
CA LEU A 676 10.67 3.21 -29.60
C LEU A 676 9.37 4.03 -29.64
N ARG A 677 8.62 4.08 -28.52
CA ARG A 677 7.42 4.91 -28.39
C ARG A 677 7.72 6.39 -28.62
N ARG A 678 8.81 6.87 -28.03
CA ARG A 678 9.28 8.24 -28.15
C ARG A 678 9.68 8.57 -29.60
N LYS A 679 10.52 7.73 -30.20
CA LYS A 679 10.96 7.90 -31.60
C LYS A 679 9.79 7.97 -32.57
N TYR A 680 8.75 7.16 -32.35
CA TYR A 680 7.56 7.20 -33.21
C TYR A 680 6.82 8.54 -33.09
N LEU A 681 6.66 9.07 -31.87
CA LEU A 681 6.00 10.37 -31.66
C LEU A 681 6.83 11.55 -32.20
N GLU A 682 8.16 11.48 -32.08
CA GLU A 682 9.08 12.44 -32.73
C GLU A 682 8.91 12.40 -34.25
N ALA A 683 8.89 11.21 -34.86
CA ALA A 683 8.65 11.06 -36.29
C ALA A 683 7.27 11.62 -36.70
N VAL A 684 6.23 11.42 -35.88
CA VAL A 684 4.90 12.00 -36.12
C VAL A 684 4.97 13.53 -36.07
N SER A 685 5.70 14.10 -35.11
CA SER A 685 5.94 15.54 -35.01
C SER A 685 6.65 16.07 -36.25
N ASP A 686 7.72 15.42 -36.69
CA ASP A 686 8.52 15.83 -37.85
C ASP A 686 7.74 15.74 -39.16
N THR A 687 6.88 14.73 -39.30
CA THR A 687 6.14 14.46 -40.54
C THR A 687 4.80 15.20 -40.61
N CYS A 688 4.10 15.30 -39.50
CA CYS A 688 2.72 15.81 -39.44
C CYS A 688 2.60 17.17 -38.71
N GLY A 689 3.67 17.63 -38.07
CA GLY A 689 3.70 18.84 -37.24
C GLY A 689 3.50 18.56 -35.74
N GLU A 690 4.14 19.38 -34.92
CA GLU A 690 4.11 19.30 -33.45
C GLU A 690 2.68 19.36 -32.88
N GLU A 691 1.82 20.22 -33.45
CA GLU A 691 0.41 20.33 -33.04
C GLU A 691 -0.35 19.01 -33.17
N ILE A 692 -0.06 18.21 -34.21
CA ILE A 692 -0.68 16.90 -34.42
C ILE A 692 -0.17 15.89 -33.40
N ALA A 693 1.13 15.86 -33.12
CA ALA A 693 1.70 15.00 -32.08
C ALA A 693 1.10 15.33 -30.69
N HIS A 694 0.99 16.62 -30.36
CA HIS A 694 0.36 17.10 -29.14
C HIS A 694 -1.13 16.75 -29.07
N ALA A 695 -1.85 16.74 -30.20
CA ALA A 695 -3.25 16.32 -30.24
C ALA A 695 -3.42 14.82 -29.90
N TYR A 696 -2.53 13.96 -30.39
CA TYR A 696 -2.51 12.54 -30.02
C TYR A 696 -2.19 12.34 -28.54
N LEU A 697 -1.20 13.05 -28.01
CA LEU A 697 -0.86 13.03 -26.58
C LEU A 697 -2.02 13.52 -25.71
N THR A 698 -2.73 14.57 -26.14
CA THR A 698 -3.92 15.10 -25.45
C THR A 698 -5.05 14.07 -25.43
N ARG A 699 -5.27 13.35 -26.53
CA ARG A 699 -6.28 12.29 -26.60
C ARG A 699 -5.91 11.12 -25.68
N ALA A 700 -4.66 10.68 -25.72
CA ALA A 700 -4.12 9.67 -24.83
C ALA A 700 -4.28 10.05 -23.34
N ALA A 701 -4.04 11.32 -22.99
CA ALA A 701 -4.25 11.83 -21.64
C ALA A 701 -5.73 11.77 -21.23
N LYS A 702 -6.67 12.16 -22.12
CA LYS A 702 -8.11 12.03 -21.87
C LYS A 702 -8.55 10.58 -21.68
N GLU A 703 -8.09 9.68 -22.54
CA GLU A 703 -8.37 8.25 -22.41
C GLU A 703 -7.80 7.69 -21.12
N ARG A 704 -6.59 8.12 -20.73
CA ARG A 704 -5.97 7.68 -19.48
C ARG A 704 -6.75 8.15 -18.26
N VAL A 705 -7.20 9.41 -18.22
CA VAL A 705 -8.09 9.90 -17.15
C VAL A 705 -9.36 9.05 -17.08
N SER A 706 -10.02 8.81 -18.22
CA SER A 706 -11.25 8.00 -18.29
C SER A 706 -11.03 6.57 -17.77
N SER A 707 -9.90 5.96 -18.11
CA SER A 707 -9.55 4.61 -17.68
C SER A 707 -9.35 4.48 -16.16
N MET A 708 -9.16 5.60 -15.45
CA MET A 708 -8.98 5.63 -13.99
C MET A 708 -10.30 5.76 -13.22
N VAL A 709 -11.47 5.80 -13.88
CA VAL A 709 -12.79 6.00 -13.24
C VAL A 709 -13.07 5.01 -12.10
N ASN A 710 -12.64 3.76 -12.26
CA ASN A 710 -12.83 2.75 -11.23
C ASN A 710 -11.97 3.07 -10.00
N ALA A 711 -10.67 3.33 -10.19
CA ALA A 711 -9.80 3.70 -9.08
C ALA A 711 -10.26 5.01 -8.39
N TRP A 712 -10.73 5.99 -9.18
CA TRP A 712 -11.30 7.25 -8.68
C TRP A 712 -12.51 7.03 -7.77
N ARG A 713 -13.46 6.20 -8.20
CA ARG A 713 -14.66 5.86 -7.43
C ARG A 713 -14.35 5.02 -6.20
N ASN A 714 -13.37 4.12 -6.29
CA ASN A 714 -13.04 3.20 -5.20
C ASN A 714 -12.24 3.88 -4.09
N ALA A 715 -11.43 4.89 -4.45
CA ALA A 715 -10.53 5.59 -3.53
C ALA A 715 -11.22 6.10 -2.25
N PRO A 716 -12.38 6.79 -2.29
CA PRO A 716 -13.08 7.23 -1.08
C PRO A 716 -13.57 6.08 -0.20
N ILE A 717 -13.94 4.94 -0.79
CA ILE A 717 -14.44 3.78 -0.05
C ILE A 717 -13.29 3.09 0.68
N GLN A 718 -12.25 2.70 -0.06
CA GLN A 718 -11.11 1.99 0.52
C GLN A 718 -10.32 2.85 1.49
N GLY A 719 -10.11 4.12 1.13
CA GLY A 719 -9.47 5.07 2.03
C GLY A 719 -10.33 5.40 3.25
N GLY A 720 -11.64 5.48 3.09
CA GLY A 720 -12.56 5.68 4.21
C GLY A 720 -12.52 4.54 5.23
N VAL A 721 -12.42 3.29 4.76
CA VAL A 721 -12.22 2.14 5.65
C VAL A 721 -10.84 2.17 6.32
N ALA A 722 -9.79 2.55 5.58
CA ALA A 722 -8.47 2.74 6.18
C ALA A 722 -8.48 3.83 7.27
N ASP A 723 -9.21 4.93 7.06
CA ASP A 723 -9.38 6.01 8.04
C ASP A 723 -10.11 5.50 9.31
N ILE A 724 -11.14 4.67 9.15
CA ILE A 724 -11.81 4.00 10.27
C ILE A 724 -10.83 3.12 11.05
N MET A 725 -10.05 2.28 10.36
CA MET A 725 -9.10 1.38 11.02
C MET A 725 -8.02 2.13 11.78
N LEU A 726 -7.48 3.22 11.23
CA LEU A 726 -6.51 4.08 11.93
C LEU A 726 -7.12 4.72 13.19
N ALA A 727 -8.37 5.21 13.10
CA ALA A 727 -9.07 5.71 14.28
C ALA A 727 -9.34 4.60 15.31
N ALA A 728 -9.63 3.37 14.87
CA ALA A 728 -9.77 2.21 15.74
C ALA A 728 -8.47 1.89 16.46
N TYR A 729 -7.31 1.98 15.80
CA TYR A 729 -6.00 1.78 16.43
C TYR A 729 -5.73 2.80 17.53
N ALA A 730 -6.07 4.08 17.29
CA ALA A 730 -5.95 5.11 18.32
C ALA A 730 -6.82 4.79 19.56
N GLU A 731 -8.05 4.33 19.33
CA GLU A 731 -8.98 3.99 20.41
C GLU A 731 -8.57 2.71 21.15
N LEU A 732 -8.08 1.70 20.43
CA LEU A 732 -7.51 0.48 20.98
C LEU A 732 -6.32 0.78 21.88
N HIS A 733 -5.38 1.62 21.43
CA HIS A 733 -4.21 1.98 22.25
C HIS A 733 -4.63 2.61 23.58
N ARG A 734 -5.61 3.52 23.54
CA ARG A 734 -6.15 4.18 24.74
C ARG A 734 -6.85 3.20 25.69
N ARG A 735 -7.66 2.29 25.16
CA ARG A 735 -8.50 1.38 25.96
C ARG A 735 -7.71 0.19 26.51
N LEU A 736 -6.83 -0.40 25.71
CA LEU A 736 -6.01 -1.55 26.11
C LEU A 736 -4.96 -1.18 27.15
N ALA A 737 -4.60 0.10 27.29
CA ALA A 737 -3.71 0.57 28.37
C ALA A 737 -4.19 0.18 29.78
N ALA A 738 -5.49 -0.07 29.96
CA ALA A 738 -6.05 -0.55 31.23
C ALA A 738 -5.86 -2.06 31.47
N ILE A 739 -5.36 -2.81 30.49
CA ILE A 739 -5.22 -4.27 30.50
C ILE A 739 -3.76 -4.63 30.15
N PRO A 740 -2.85 -4.70 31.14
CA PRO A 740 -1.41 -4.89 30.87
C PRO A 740 -1.04 -6.18 30.14
N SER A 741 -1.91 -7.21 30.18
CA SER A 741 -1.70 -8.48 29.48
C SER A 741 -2.03 -8.39 27.98
N ALA A 742 -2.76 -7.37 27.54
CA ALA A 742 -3.29 -7.21 26.19
C ALA A 742 -2.28 -6.53 25.27
N TRP A 743 -1.69 -7.32 24.36
CA TRP A 743 -0.65 -6.87 23.46
C TRP A 743 -1.13 -6.94 22.01
N PRO A 744 -1.16 -5.83 21.27
CA PRO A 744 -1.45 -5.89 19.85
C PRO A 744 -0.32 -6.63 19.13
N VAL A 745 -0.65 -7.57 18.24
CA VAL A 745 0.36 -8.41 17.56
C VAL A 745 0.26 -8.37 16.05
N GLN A 746 -0.91 -8.07 15.49
CA GLN A 746 -1.10 -8.02 14.04
C GLN A 746 -2.31 -7.18 13.64
N THR A 747 -2.22 -6.56 12.47
CA THR A 747 -3.39 -6.11 11.72
C THR A 747 -3.23 -6.47 10.24
N VAL A 748 -4.30 -6.96 9.63
CA VAL A 748 -4.35 -7.28 8.20
C VAL A 748 -5.73 -6.89 7.67
N HIS A 749 -5.75 -6.15 6.57
CA HIS A 749 -6.98 -5.62 5.96
C HIS A 749 -7.82 -4.81 6.98
N ASP A 750 -8.98 -5.35 7.37
CA ASP A 750 -9.96 -4.72 8.24
C ASP A 750 -10.04 -5.46 9.60
N SER A 751 -8.99 -6.25 9.91
CA SER A 751 -8.87 -7.06 11.12
C SER A 751 -7.71 -6.66 12.02
N VAL A 752 -7.84 -6.97 13.31
CA VAL A 752 -6.82 -6.77 14.34
C VAL A 752 -6.74 -7.98 15.27
N VAL A 753 -5.53 -8.27 15.75
CA VAL A 753 -5.26 -9.38 16.67
C VAL A 753 -4.57 -8.84 17.91
N ILE A 754 -5.15 -9.15 19.08
CA ILE A 754 -4.60 -8.86 20.40
C ILE A 754 -4.26 -10.18 21.10
N GLU A 755 -3.02 -10.35 21.54
CA GLU A 755 -2.61 -11.44 22.41
C GLU A 755 -2.83 -11.04 23.87
N CYS A 756 -3.54 -11.85 24.65
CA CYS A 756 -3.78 -11.55 26.06
C CYS A 756 -3.79 -12.80 26.94
N ASP A 757 -3.74 -12.62 28.26
CA ASP A 757 -3.96 -13.71 29.19
C ASP A 757 -5.42 -14.17 29.06
N ARG A 758 -5.65 -15.48 29.09
CA ARG A 758 -6.98 -16.09 28.96
C ARG A 758 -7.99 -15.55 29.98
N ALA A 759 -7.52 -15.17 31.16
CA ALA A 759 -8.35 -14.58 32.21
C ALA A 759 -8.91 -13.20 31.84
N ASP A 760 -8.20 -12.45 30.99
CA ASP A 760 -8.56 -11.09 30.58
C ASP A 760 -9.29 -11.05 29.24
N ALA A 761 -9.36 -12.18 28.52
CA ALA A 761 -9.87 -12.26 27.15
C ALA A 761 -11.29 -11.68 26.98
N ALA A 762 -12.21 -11.93 27.93
CA ALA A 762 -13.56 -11.36 27.87
C ALA A 762 -13.57 -9.83 27.97
N GLN A 763 -12.67 -9.24 28.76
CA GLN A 763 -12.52 -7.79 28.84
C GLN A 763 -11.92 -7.23 27.55
N VAL A 764 -10.88 -7.90 27.02
CA VAL A 764 -10.24 -7.51 25.74
C VAL A 764 -11.22 -7.57 24.58
N VAL A 765 -12.07 -8.60 24.50
CA VAL A 765 -13.15 -8.71 23.49
C VAL A 765 -14.05 -7.48 23.50
N ASN A 766 -14.50 -7.03 24.69
CA ASN A 766 -15.34 -5.85 24.82
C ASN A 766 -14.62 -4.58 24.38
N GLU A 767 -13.39 -4.35 24.84
CA GLU A 767 -12.63 -3.16 24.45
C GLU A 767 -12.30 -3.12 22.96
N VAL A 768 -11.98 -4.27 22.36
CA VAL A 768 -11.70 -4.37 20.92
C VAL A 768 -12.96 -4.06 20.12
N ARG A 769 -14.09 -4.69 20.44
CA ARG A 769 -15.38 -4.40 19.78
C ARG A 769 -15.74 -2.93 19.89
N GLU A 770 -15.73 -2.38 21.10
CA GLU A 770 -16.10 -0.99 21.32
C GLU A 770 -15.18 -0.03 20.57
N SER A 771 -13.89 -0.32 20.48
CA SER A 771 -12.94 0.49 19.71
C SER A 771 -13.28 0.53 18.23
N LEU A 772 -13.48 -0.63 17.61
CA LEU A 772 -13.81 -0.74 16.18
C LEU A 772 -15.16 -0.10 15.87
N GLU A 773 -16.19 -0.35 16.69
CA GLU A 773 -17.53 0.19 16.49
C GLU A 773 -17.58 1.71 16.70
N THR A 774 -16.88 2.23 17.72
CA THR A 774 -16.77 3.68 17.99
C THR A 774 -16.07 4.38 16.83
N ALA A 775 -14.95 3.84 16.36
CA ALA A 775 -14.24 4.39 15.21
C ALA A 775 -15.12 4.35 13.95
N SER A 776 -15.85 3.27 13.71
CA SER A 776 -16.77 3.18 12.57
C SER A 776 -17.85 4.27 12.62
N LEU A 777 -18.43 4.54 13.80
CA LEU A 777 -19.43 5.60 13.99
C LEU A 777 -18.88 7.01 13.78
N GLU A 778 -17.58 7.25 13.99
CA GLU A 778 -16.93 8.55 13.74
C GLU A 778 -17.00 8.94 12.25
N PHE A 779 -16.99 7.95 11.34
CA PHE A 779 -17.01 8.18 9.89
C PHE A 779 -18.34 7.77 9.25
N CYS A 780 -19.07 6.82 9.85
CA CYS A 780 -20.34 6.27 9.37
C CYS A 780 -21.46 6.41 10.41
N PRO A 781 -21.81 7.63 10.86
CA PRO A 781 -22.77 7.83 11.95
C PRO A 781 -24.20 7.36 11.61
N ASP A 782 -24.53 7.21 10.33
CA ASP A 782 -25.86 6.80 9.88
C ASP A 782 -25.96 5.29 9.58
N VAL A 783 -24.87 4.55 9.80
CA VAL A 783 -24.78 3.11 9.49
C VAL A 783 -24.42 2.39 10.78
N THR A 784 -25.25 1.41 11.16
CA THR A 784 -24.95 0.57 12.32
C THR A 784 -23.56 -0.05 12.16
N PRO A 785 -22.63 0.11 13.11
CA PRO A 785 -21.33 -0.55 13.05
C PRO A 785 -21.48 -2.04 13.42
N LYS A 786 -20.51 -2.86 13.02
CA LYS A 786 -20.42 -4.25 13.48
C LYS A 786 -18.97 -4.70 13.43
N ALA A 787 -18.47 -5.22 14.54
CA ALA A 787 -17.19 -5.93 14.60
C ALA A 787 -17.45 -7.37 15.04
N ASP A 788 -17.08 -8.34 14.20
CA ASP A 788 -17.11 -9.77 14.56
C ASP A 788 -15.84 -10.06 15.36
N VAL A 789 -16.00 -10.57 16.58
CA VAL A 789 -14.88 -10.82 17.52
C VAL A 789 -14.95 -12.25 18.04
N ASP A 790 -13.80 -12.92 18.06
CA ASP A 790 -13.68 -14.29 18.55
C ASP A 790 -12.37 -14.48 19.33
N ILE A 791 -12.31 -15.57 20.10
CA ILE A 791 -11.12 -15.97 20.88
C ILE A 791 -10.53 -17.23 20.24
N ARG A 792 -9.21 -17.22 19.98
CA ARG A 792 -8.50 -18.32 19.32
C ARG A 792 -7.22 -18.73 20.05
N THR A 793 -6.82 -19.98 19.85
CA THR A 793 -5.50 -20.50 20.29
C THR A 793 -4.42 -20.41 19.20
N SER A 794 -4.80 -20.13 17.96
CA SER A 794 -3.90 -19.74 16.87
C SER A 794 -4.65 -18.83 15.90
N LEU A 795 -4.00 -18.36 14.83
CA LEU A 795 -4.72 -17.61 13.78
C LEU A 795 -5.61 -18.49 12.88
N ALA A 796 -5.62 -19.81 13.06
CA ALA A 796 -6.44 -20.71 12.27
C ALA A 796 -7.93 -20.64 12.66
N ASP A 797 -8.83 -20.68 11.69
CA ASP A 797 -10.28 -20.68 11.95
C ASP A 797 -10.72 -21.96 12.68
N ALA A 798 -9.99 -23.07 12.52
CA ALA A 798 -10.25 -24.32 13.25
C ALA A 798 -9.91 -24.24 14.76
N ASP A 799 -9.18 -23.21 15.18
CA ASP A 799 -8.67 -23.02 16.55
C ASP A 799 -9.47 -21.93 17.31
N ILE A 800 -10.67 -21.58 16.83
CA ILE A 800 -11.63 -20.73 17.55
C ILE A 800 -12.17 -21.51 18.75
N VAL A 801 -11.99 -20.97 19.95
CA VAL A 801 -12.43 -21.61 21.22
C VAL A 801 -13.70 -20.99 21.77
N GLU A 802 -13.95 -19.70 21.52
CA GLU A 802 -15.18 -19.01 21.89
C GLU A 802 -15.53 -18.00 20.78
N GLU A 803 -16.76 -18.06 20.29
CA GLU A 803 -17.35 -17.03 19.44
C GLU A 803 -18.19 -16.11 20.33
N ASP A 804 -17.98 -14.80 20.24
CA ASP A 804 -18.89 -13.88 20.90
C ASP A 804 -20.14 -13.70 20.01
N THR A 805 -21.18 -14.46 20.33
CA THR A 805 -22.51 -14.23 19.77
C THR A 805 -23.07 -12.97 20.42
N ASP A 806 -23.04 -11.86 19.67
CA ASP A 806 -23.55 -10.55 20.09
C ASP A 806 -24.86 -10.70 20.90
N ALA A 807 -24.80 -10.50 22.22
CA ALA A 807 -25.96 -10.67 23.11
C ALA A 807 -27.11 -9.68 22.79
N ARG A 808 -26.89 -8.74 21.87
CA ARG A 808 -27.90 -7.81 21.34
C ARG A 808 -28.80 -8.45 20.27
N ASP A 809 -28.42 -9.60 19.72
CA ASP A 809 -29.21 -10.38 18.73
C ASP A 809 -30.20 -11.37 19.38
N GLU A 810 -30.28 -11.44 20.72
CA GLU A 810 -31.26 -12.27 21.45
C GLU A 810 -32.68 -11.65 21.44
N GLY A 811 -33.21 -11.43 20.24
CA GLY A 811 -34.60 -11.02 19.98
C GLY A 811 -35.45 -12.10 19.31
N VAL A 812 -34.91 -13.29 19.00
CA VAL A 812 -35.68 -14.40 18.42
C VAL A 812 -35.27 -15.73 19.08
N ALA A 813 -35.88 -16.00 20.23
CA ALA A 813 -35.85 -17.32 20.85
C ALA A 813 -36.59 -18.34 19.97
N GLY A 814 -35.88 -19.37 19.52
CA GLY A 814 -36.41 -20.53 18.83
C GLY A 814 -35.54 -21.76 19.09
N THR A 815 -35.91 -22.52 20.11
CA THR A 815 -35.28 -23.77 20.56
C THR A 815 -35.02 -24.76 19.42
N GLY A 816 -33.79 -25.22 19.28
CA GLY A 816 -33.46 -26.37 18.45
C GLY A 816 -31.98 -26.71 18.48
N ALA A 817 -31.61 -27.76 19.24
CA ALA A 817 -30.34 -28.43 19.06
C ALA A 817 -30.22 -28.88 17.59
N GLY A 818 -29.25 -28.34 16.86
CA GLY A 818 -29.02 -28.62 15.45
C GLY A 818 -27.52 -28.82 15.21
N GLU A 819 -27.20 -29.91 14.54
CA GLU A 819 -25.86 -30.44 14.27
C GLU A 819 -24.89 -29.41 13.68
N ALA A 820 -23.61 -29.52 14.07
CA ALA A 820 -22.51 -28.79 13.48
C ALA A 820 -22.44 -29.03 11.97
N VAL A 821 -22.89 -28.04 11.20
CA VAL A 821 -22.64 -28.00 9.75
C VAL A 821 -21.26 -27.37 9.57
N MET A 822 -20.28 -28.21 9.25
CA MET A 822 -18.95 -27.80 8.76
C MET A 822 -19.12 -26.77 7.64
N PHE A 823 -18.74 -25.52 7.90
CA PHE A 823 -18.56 -24.53 6.85
C PHE A 823 -17.26 -24.88 6.11
N ASP A 824 -17.37 -25.16 4.81
CA ASP A 824 -16.20 -25.25 3.93
C ASP A 824 -15.46 -23.89 3.96
N PRO A 825 -14.12 -23.88 4.09
CA PRO A 825 -13.35 -22.65 4.05
C PRO A 825 -13.51 -22.01 2.68
N ILE A 826 -14.00 -20.76 2.68
CA ILE A 826 -14.09 -19.94 1.48
C ILE A 826 -12.65 -19.56 1.10
N ASP A 827 -12.20 -20.15 -0.01
CA ASP A 827 -10.97 -19.81 -0.72
C ASP A 827 -11.05 -18.35 -1.22
N ASP A 828 -10.60 -17.40 -0.38
CA ASP A 828 -10.56 -15.96 -0.66
C ASP A 828 -9.37 -15.56 -1.55
N ASP A 829 -9.09 -16.39 -2.56
CA ASP A 829 -7.88 -16.29 -3.38
C ASP A 829 -8.09 -15.43 -4.64
N ARG A 830 -8.90 -14.36 -4.56
CA ARG A 830 -9.22 -13.53 -5.75
C ARG A 830 -9.24 -12.03 -5.48
N HIS A 831 -8.07 -11.49 -5.16
CA HIS A 831 -7.77 -10.12 -5.58
C HIS A 831 -7.64 -10.05 -7.11
N PRO A 832 -8.27 -9.07 -7.79
CA PRO A 832 -7.84 -8.73 -9.13
C PRO A 832 -6.40 -8.22 -9.01
N ALA A 833 -5.44 -8.98 -9.52
CA ALA A 833 -4.06 -8.55 -9.65
C ALA A 833 -4.04 -7.17 -10.31
N GLU A 834 -3.84 -6.12 -9.51
CA GLU A 834 -3.27 -4.90 -10.02
C GLU A 834 -1.95 -5.31 -10.66
N ARG A 835 -1.78 -4.98 -11.95
CA ARG A 835 -0.46 -4.98 -12.57
C ARG A 835 0.35 -3.87 -11.88
N ALA A 836 0.84 -4.15 -10.69
CA ALA A 836 2.00 -3.49 -10.13
C ALA A 836 3.15 -3.84 -11.08
N GLU A 837 3.67 -2.82 -11.76
CA GLU A 837 5.00 -2.94 -12.34
C GLU A 837 5.96 -3.40 -11.21
N GLU A 838 6.81 -4.36 -11.55
CA GLU A 838 7.70 -5.12 -10.66
C GLU A 838 8.25 -4.31 -9.48
N PRO A 839 8.21 -4.85 -8.24
CA PRO A 839 8.98 -4.28 -7.15
C PRO A 839 10.46 -4.49 -7.47
N VAL A 840 11.15 -3.41 -7.85
CA VAL A 840 12.61 -3.39 -7.84
C VAL A 840 13.04 -3.68 -6.41
N GLN A 841 13.65 -4.84 -6.18
CA GLN A 841 14.32 -5.18 -4.93
C GLN A 841 15.27 -4.04 -4.56
N LEU A 842 14.91 -3.26 -3.55
CA LEU A 842 15.79 -2.30 -2.91
C LEU A 842 16.38 -2.97 -1.67
N GLN A 843 17.60 -3.46 -1.80
CA GLN A 843 18.50 -3.63 -0.65
C GLN A 843 18.71 -2.23 -0.05
N LEU A 844 17.94 -1.91 0.98
CA LEU A 844 18.30 -0.86 1.92
C LEU A 844 19.43 -1.45 2.76
N GLY A 845 20.67 -1.14 2.37
CA GLY A 845 21.78 -1.22 3.31
C GLY A 845 21.48 -0.26 4.43
N ILE A 846 21.01 -0.79 5.55
CA ILE A 846 21.06 -0.11 6.84
C ILE A 846 22.53 -0.11 7.22
N GLY A 847 23.09 1.09 7.30
CA GLY A 847 24.43 1.40 7.74
C GLY A 847 24.43 2.87 8.12
#